data_AF-F6HHV9-F1
#
_entry.id   AF-F6HHV9-F1
#
_cell.length_a   1.000
_cell.length_b   1.000
_cell.length_c   1.000
_cell.angle_alpha   90.00
_cell.angle_beta   90.00
_cell.angle_gamma   90.00
#
_symmetry.space_group_name_H-M   'P 1'
#
loop_
_entity.id
_entity.type
_entity.pdbx_description
1 polymer ?
#
loop_
_entity_poly.entity_id
_entity_poly.type
_entity_poly.pdbx_seq_one_letter_code
_entity_poly.pdbx_strand_id
1 'polypeptide(L)'
;MQRRNLLFFPRSITNTSLNFTSTASSPSASLLLDSYCETNPHVDLYSNNRAIDSLIKSGSLASALHLFEKMPIRDVVTWNLLINGYRQHELPKQAFQYYSEMVFQGIRESSSTFSSVLSVCSNAGLHQEAIQVHSRVIFLGFSSNLYVAGSLVDLYMQMGDCDTALRLFSNLPRRNLAICNLVLRGFCELSRSEWLFTMYSAMKEECVKPNGLTFCYLIRGCGNGRFCDEGKQLHCHAIKVGWVEANLFAANALVDFYCVCGNLIDAKKSFEAIRDEDVISWNSIVSVFAASGLLSDALELFARMQSWGKKPSIRSFVGFLNAAIGCDNIIFGKQIQSHVVKLGFAPGSVHVESALINMYGKCGDIKSSVSVFESVPERTLEICNSLMSSLLHCGIVEDVLELFGLMVDEGIGVDEVTLSTSLKASLVSAFGSLACCRLLHCCAIKSGFEFDTAVSCSLIDAYSKYGHVELSHQIFEQLHSPNAICFTSIINGYARNGMGREGLEMLEIMAKQGLKPDRVTFLCALTGCSHSGLVEEGRSVFNSMKSIHGIHPDQQHYSCMVDLLGRAGLLDEAEGLLKHAPAKSDSVMWSSLLQSCRIHGDTIVGRRAAKVLMELEPEDPATYLQASSFYSEIGELEISMQIREIAIARRMKREMGHSLIEVNTHGVAENRVYDDIAMIEELESFDIEEGNDVEFSESPLWTSEHVSKILVNVDAFGAAGDGVADDTQAFLSAWDKACSTPKSVLLVPQGRSYLVNATRFKGPCADKLLIQIDGTIVAPDEPKNWDPKNPRNWLDFSKLKGVLFQGGGIIDGSGSKWWASSCKRNKSNPCRGAPTALTIDSSSSVWVKGLTIQNSQQMHFTISRSQSVRIIDVQVSAPEDSPNTDGIHITDSTNVLLQNCKIGTGDDCISIVSGSSNIKMKTIYCGPGHGISIGSLGKDNSSGIVTKVVLDSAFLRGTTNGLRIKTWQGGSGFVRAVRYQNVRMEDVANPILIDQFYCDSPNECKNQTSAVQISQIMYRNISGTTKSAKAMKFACSDSFPCNNIVVSNINLEKKDGTVETYCNSATGFGYGTVHPAADCLSSSDKECIINNTENEELAEAIPEDLVHTEL
;
A
#
# COMPACT_ATOMS: atom_id res chain seq x y z
N MET A 1 12.84 18.60 20.95
CA MET A 1 14.28 18.80 20.67
C MET A 1 14.54 18.48 19.21
N GLN A 2 14.76 19.49 18.36
CA GLN A 2 15.57 19.41 17.14
C GLN A 2 15.93 20.86 16.79
N ARG A 3 17.23 21.18 16.83
CA ARG A 3 17.78 22.52 16.60
C ARG A 3 17.66 22.88 15.11
N ARG A 4 16.85 23.89 14.78
CA ARG A 4 16.91 24.59 13.49
C ARG A 4 18.14 25.51 13.50
N ASN A 5 19.12 25.24 12.63
CA ASN A 5 20.26 26.13 12.39
C ASN A 5 19.78 27.38 11.64
N LEU A 6 19.54 28.47 12.38
CA LEU A 6 19.42 29.81 11.83
C LEU A 6 20.84 30.31 11.49
N LEU A 7 21.14 30.47 10.20
CA LEU A 7 22.35 31.16 9.75
C LEU A 7 22.14 32.69 9.93
N PHE A 8 22.75 33.25 10.97
CA PHE A 8 22.83 34.70 11.19
C PHE A 8 23.97 35.29 10.34
N PHE A 9 23.68 36.30 9.51
CA PHE A 9 24.70 37.15 8.88
C PHE A 9 25.31 38.10 9.93
N PRO A 10 26.64 38.25 10.01
CA PRO A 10 27.27 39.17 10.95
C PRO A 10 27.11 40.63 10.49
N ARG A 11 26.66 41.50 11.41
CA ARG A 11 26.68 42.96 11.25
C ARG A 11 28.11 43.46 11.47
N SER A 12 28.87 43.77 10.41
CA SER A 12 30.10 44.57 10.53
C SER A 12 29.88 45.99 10.02
N ILE A 13 29.87 46.94 10.97
CA ILE A 13 29.97 48.38 10.74
C ILE A 13 31.45 48.72 10.66
N THR A 14 31.92 49.31 9.57
CA THR A 14 33.21 50.03 9.56
C THR A 14 33.07 51.34 8.78
N ASN A 15 32.87 52.42 9.53
CA ASN A 15 33.26 53.77 9.12
C ASN A 15 34.79 53.87 9.17
N THR A 16 35.44 54.29 8.08
CA THR A 16 36.72 55.01 8.17
C THR A 16 36.87 55.91 6.94
N SER A 17 36.72 57.21 7.20
CA SER A 17 37.16 58.31 6.35
C SER A 17 38.69 58.44 6.45
N LEU A 18 39.41 58.46 5.33
CA LEU A 18 40.79 58.95 5.30
C LEU A 18 41.04 59.78 4.03
N ASN A 19 41.44 61.02 4.27
CA ASN A 19 41.80 62.06 3.32
C ASN A 19 43.07 61.71 2.54
N PHE A 20 43.11 62.04 1.25
CA PHE A 20 44.33 62.07 0.44
C PHE A 20 44.89 63.51 0.42
N THR A 21 46.11 63.69 0.94
CA THR A 21 46.99 64.82 0.62
C THR A 21 48.07 64.36 -0.35
N SER A 22 48.35 65.22 -1.33
CA SER A 22 49.39 65.09 -2.35
C SER A 22 50.77 65.38 -1.79
N THR A 23 51.81 64.74 -2.34
CA THR A 23 53.16 65.32 -2.52
C THR A 23 53.98 64.46 -3.48
N ALA A 24 54.83 65.13 -4.25
CA ALA A 24 55.56 64.63 -5.40
C ALA A 24 57.05 64.35 -5.09
N SER A 25 57.73 63.78 -6.09
CA SER A 25 59.17 63.81 -6.43
C SER A 25 60.05 62.56 -6.16
N SER A 26 60.60 62.04 -7.26
CA SER A 26 61.76 61.13 -7.45
C SER A 26 63.09 61.95 -7.46
N PRO A 27 64.34 61.41 -7.65
CA PRO A 27 64.76 60.12 -8.28
C PRO A 27 66.09 59.44 -7.81
N SER A 28 66.49 58.39 -8.57
CA SER A 28 67.83 57.71 -8.73
C SER A 28 68.11 56.50 -7.82
N ALA A 29 68.67 55.34 -8.26
CA ALA A 29 69.36 54.94 -9.48
C ALA A 29 69.29 53.40 -9.74
N SER A 30 69.39 53.00 -11.03
CA SER A 30 69.98 51.79 -11.67
C SER A 30 70.44 50.60 -10.80
N LEU A 31 70.31 49.31 -11.13
CA LEU A 31 70.33 48.56 -12.39
C LEU A 31 69.98 47.08 -12.03
N LEU A 32 69.18 46.38 -12.84
CA LEU A 32 69.54 45.10 -13.49
C LEU A 32 68.31 44.52 -14.21
N LEU A 33 68.55 44.24 -15.49
CA LEU A 33 67.61 43.72 -16.46
C LEU A 33 67.60 42.20 -16.31
N ASP A 34 66.56 41.61 -15.72
CA ASP A 34 66.21 40.20 -15.91
C ASP A 34 64.72 39.96 -15.65
N SER A 35 64.12 39.16 -16.54
CA SER A 35 62.70 38.76 -16.64
C SER A 35 61.75 39.76 -17.34
N TYR A 36 61.57 39.48 -18.63
CA TYR A 36 60.39 39.86 -19.40
C TYR A 36 59.14 39.17 -18.84
N CYS A 37 58.00 39.88 -18.90
CA CYS A 37 56.61 39.45 -18.66
C CYS A 37 56.06 39.52 -17.22
N GLU A 38 55.95 40.72 -16.65
CA GLU A 38 54.82 41.01 -15.76
C GLU A 38 53.55 41.18 -16.61
N THR A 39 52.74 40.12 -16.70
CA THR A 39 51.39 40.18 -17.24
C THR A 39 50.56 41.13 -16.39
N ASN A 40 50.07 42.21 -16.99
CA ASN A 40 49.14 43.14 -16.37
C ASN A 40 47.96 42.37 -15.75
N PRO A 41 47.77 42.37 -14.42
CA PRO A 41 46.75 41.55 -13.75
C PRO A 41 45.32 41.85 -14.22
N HIS A 42 45.08 43.04 -14.79
CA HIS A 42 43.80 43.40 -15.39
C HIS A 42 43.51 42.72 -16.74
N VAL A 43 44.55 42.38 -17.52
CA VAL A 43 44.40 41.67 -18.80
C VAL A 43 44.13 40.18 -18.56
N ASP A 44 44.76 39.62 -17.53
CA ASP A 44 44.57 38.23 -17.12
C ASP A 44 43.14 38.00 -16.57
N LEU A 45 42.64 38.88 -15.69
CA LEU A 45 41.26 38.81 -15.15
C LEU A 45 40.19 38.81 -16.25
N TYR A 46 40.27 39.72 -17.22
CA TYR A 46 39.29 39.79 -18.31
C TYR A 46 39.34 38.56 -19.24
N SER A 47 40.55 38.06 -19.53
CA SER A 47 40.74 36.86 -20.34
C SER A 47 40.20 35.60 -19.64
N ASN A 48 40.42 35.47 -18.33
CA ASN A 48 39.93 34.38 -17.51
C ASN A 48 38.40 34.43 -17.36
N ASN A 49 37.80 35.61 -17.18
CA ASN A 49 36.34 35.77 -17.17
C ASN A 49 35.71 35.33 -18.50
N ARG A 50 36.33 35.66 -19.63
CA ARG A 50 35.87 35.20 -20.95
C ARG A 50 36.00 33.68 -21.11
N ALA A 51 37.08 33.09 -20.60
CA ALA A 51 37.28 31.65 -20.64
C ALA A 51 36.26 30.91 -19.76
N ILE A 52 35.96 31.42 -18.55
CA ILE A 52 34.89 30.88 -17.69
C ILE A 52 33.53 30.95 -18.39
N ASP A 53 33.16 32.08 -18.99
CA ASP A 53 31.91 32.23 -19.74
C ASP A 53 31.81 31.24 -20.93
N SER A 54 32.93 31.06 -21.65
CA SER A 54 32.99 30.09 -22.76
C SER A 54 32.85 28.64 -22.28
N LEU A 55 33.49 28.28 -21.15
CA LEU A 55 33.42 26.93 -20.58
C LEU A 55 32.01 26.60 -20.09
N ILE A 56 31.35 27.55 -19.44
CA ILE A 56 29.95 27.43 -19.01
C ILE A 56 29.03 27.24 -20.22
N LYS A 57 29.17 28.05 -21.27
CA LYS A 57 28.37 27.93 -22.50
C LYS A 57 28.59 26.60 -23.24
N SER A 58 29.78 26.01 -23.10
CA SER A 58 30.09 24.69 -23.66
C SER A 58 29.62 23.51 -22.80
N GLY A 59 28.98 23.77 -21.65
CA GLY A 59 28.46 22.74 -20.73
C GLY A 59 29.49 22.15 -19.77
N SER A 60 30.70 22.72 -19.67
CA SER A 60 31.78 22.21 -18.82
C SER A 60 31.94 23.03 -17.54
N LEU A 61 30.95 22.93 -16.64
CA LEU A 61 30.95 23.66 -15.36
C LEU A 61 32.13 23.28 -14.46
N ALA A 62 32.54 22.01 -14.44
CA ALA A 62 33.68 21.53 -13.64
C ALA A 62 35.01 22.19 -14.05
N SER A 63 35.22 22.37 -15.35
CA SER A 63 36.42 23.05 -15.87
C SER A 63 36.40 24.55 -15.58
N ALA A 64 35.21 25.16 -15.64
CA ALA A 64 35.02 26.57 -15.27
C ALA A 64 35.31 26.79 -13.77
N LEU A 65 34.91 25.86 -12.90
CA LEU A 65 35.22 25.88 -11.47
C LEU A 65 36.71 25.73 -11.19
N HIS A 66 37.39 24.80 -11.85
CA HIS A 66 38.83 24.63 -11.71
C HIS A 66 39.62 25.89 -12.10
N LEU A 67 39.19 26.56 -13.17
CA LEU A 67 39.79 27.83 -13.58
C LEU A 67 39.48 28.93 -12.55
N PHE A 68 38.24 29.01 -12.07
CA PHE A 68 37.83 29.95 -11.03
C PHE A 68 38.65 29.79 -9.74
N GLU A 69 38.92 28.57 -9.29
CA GLU A 69 39.71 28.28 -8.07
C GLU A 69 41.18 28.70 -8.21
N LYS A 70 41.73 28.66 -9.43
CA LYS A 70 43.11 29.08 -9.71
C LYS A 70 43.30 30.58 -9.87
N MET A 71 42.23 31.36 -9.99
CA MET A 71 42.34 32.81 -10.16
C MET A 71 42.79 33.49 -8.86
N PRO A 72 43.88 34.29 -8.89
CA PRO A 72 44.40 34.98 -7.70
C PRO A 72 43.52 36.17 -7.29
N ILE A 73 42.82 36.79 -8.24
CA ILE A 73 41.94 37.93 -8.04
C ILE A 73 40.60 37.61 -8.71
N ARG A 74 39.50 37.83 -8.00
CA ARG A 74 38.13 37.61 -8.49
C ARG A 74 37.30 38.86 -8.28
N ASP A 75 36.65 39.33 -9.33
CA ASP A 75 35.77 40.49 -9.29
C ASP A 75 34.28 40.09 -9.32
N VAL A 76 33.39 41.06 -9.16
CA VAL A 76 31.93 40.84 -9.18
C VAL A 76 31.47 40.09 -10.44
N VAL A 77 32.12 40.33 -11.58
CA VAL A 77 31.82 39.66 -12.85
C VAL A 77 32.19 38.17 -12.79
N THR A 78 33.36 37.86 -12.25
CA THR A 78 33.85 36.47 -12.06
C THR A 78 32.84 35.64 -11.25
N TRP A 79 32.34 36.18 -10.13
CA TRP A 79 31.35 35.51 -9.28
C TRP A 79 29.97 35.39 -9.94
N ASN A 80 29.52 36.45 -10.62
CA ASN A 80 28.24 36.43 -11.33
C ASN A 80 28.22 35.40 -12.49
N LEU A 81 29.36 35.14 -13.14
CA LEU A 81 29.48 34.10 -14.16
C LEU A 81 29.25 32.72 -13.55
N LEU A 82 29.85 32.42 -12.39
CA LEU A 82 29.63 31.12 -11.72
C LEU A 82 28.20 30.97 -11.20
N ILE A 83 27.63 32.00 -10.56
CA ILE A 83 26.24 31.97 -10.08
C ILE A 83 25.28 31.67 -11.24
N ASN A 84 25.50 32.31 -12.41
CA ASN A 84 24.72 32.01 -13.61
C ASN A 84 25.03 30.65 -14.24
N GLY A 85 26.28 30.17 -14.14
CA GLY A 85 26.66 28.83 -14.60
C GLY A 85 25.95 27.73 -13.82
N TYR A 86 25.96 27.80 -12.48
CA TYR A 86 25.20 26.89 -11.64
C TYR A 86 23.69 26.97 -11.88
N ARG A 87 23.16 28.16 -12.21
CA ARG A 87 21.76 28.33 -12.63
C ARG A 87 21.44 27.56 -13.91
N GLN A 88 22.31 27.62 -14.92
CA GLN A 88 22.10 26.94 -16.22
C GLN A 88 22.21 25.42 -16.13
N HIS A 89 22.92 24.90 -15.12
CA HIS A 89 23.07 23.47 -14.85
C HIS A 89 22.09 22.93 -13.77
N GLU A 90 21.04 23.69 -13.44
CA GLU A 90 19.98 23.28 -12.49
C GLU A 90 20.49 22.94 -11.06
N LEU A 91 21.53 23.65 -10.60
CA LEU A 91 22.13 23.49 -9.27
C LEU A 91 21.95 24.76 -8.39
N PRO A 92 20.72 25.09 -7.98
CA PRO A 92 20.39 26.40 -7.39
C PRO A 92 20.89 26.58 -5.96
N LYS A 93 20.99 25.51 -5.16
CA LYS A 93 21.52 25.58 -3.79
C LYS A 93 22.99 25.95 -3.77
N GLN A 94 23.76 25.37 -4.70
CA GLN A 94 25.18 25.68 -4.89
C GLN A 94 25.36 27.12 -5.38
N ALA A 95 24.53 27.58 -6.32
CA ALA A 95 24.55 28.98 -6.76
C ALA A 95 24.36 29.97 -5.57
N PHE A 96 23.45 29.66 -4.65
CA PHE A 96 23.22 30.49 -3.46
C PHE A 96 24.37 30.41 -2.43
N GLN A 97 25.05 29.26 -2.32
CA GLN A 97 26.25 29.12 -1.50
C GLN A 97 27.40 30.00 -2.03
N TYR A 98 27.64 30.02 -3.33
CA TYR A 98 28.65 30.89 -3.95
C TYR A 98 28.30 32.38 -3.83
N TYR A 99 27.01 32.74 -3.87
CA TYR A 99 26.58 34.10 -3.53
C TYR A 99 26.90 34.47 -2.08
N SER A 100 26.61 33.56 -1.13
CA SER A 100 26.91 33.78 0.29
C SER A 100 28.41 33.93 0.53
N GLU A 101 29.23 33.14 -0.17
CA GLU A 101 30.70 33.23 -0.13
C GLU A 101 31.23 34.55 -0.72
N MET A 102 30.68 34.99 -1.86
CA MET A 102 31.01 36.29 -2.45
C MET A 102 30.77 37.44 -1.46
N VAL A 103 29.62 37.42 -0.77
CA VAL A 103 29.27 38.41 0.26
C VAL A 103 30.18 38.30 1.48
N PHE A 104 30.51 37.08 1.91
CA PHE A 104 31.43 36.81 3.02
C PHE A 104 32.84 37.35 2.76
N GLN A 105 33.32 37.26 1.52
CA GLN A 105 34.60 37.83 1.08
C GLN A 105 34.59 39.36 0.92
N GLY A 106 33.47 40.03 1.22
CA GLY A 106 33.35 41.48 1.20
C GLY A 106 33.22 42.09 -0.19
N ILE A 107 32.95 41.29 -1.22
CA ILE A 107 32.76 41.76 -2.59
C ILE A 107 31.36 42.38 -2.70
N ARG A 108 31.29 43.65 -3.11
CA ARG A 108 30.02 44.39 -3.18
C ARG A 108 29.10 43.88 -4.28
N GLU A 109 27.86 43.64 -3.93
CA GLU A 109 26.81 43.19 -4.82
C GLU A 109 26.45 44.28 -5.86
N SER A 110 26.19 43.89 -7.10
CA SER A 110 25.73 44.78 -8.17
C SER A 110 24.26 44.52 -8.54
N SER A 111 23.65 45.39 -9.35
CA SER A 111 22.31 45.15 -9.90
C SER A 111 22.23 43.82 -10.67
N SER A 112 23.30 43.45 -11.38
CA SER A 112 23.40 42.17 -12.10
C SER A 112 23.52 40.95 -11.16
N THR A 113 24.17 41.13 -10.01
CA THR A 113 24.27 40.10 -8.96
C THR A 113 22.89 39.81 -8.38
N PHE A 114 22.13 40.85 -7.99
CA PHE A 114 20.78 40.69 -7.47
C PHE A 114 19.83 40.07 -8.48
N SER A 115 19.85 40.53 -9.74
CA SER A 115 19.00 39.95 -10.78
C SER A 115 19.30 38.46 -11.02
N SER A 116 20.58 38.06 -11.01
CA SER A 116 21.00 36.66 -11.18
C SER A 116 20.56 35.77 -10.00
N VAL A 117 20.79 36.22 -8.77
CA VAL A 117 20.45 35.45 -7.56
C VAL A 117 18.93 35.38 -7.36
N LEU A 118 18.20 36.46 -7.60
CA LEU A 118 16.74 36.46 -7.54
C LEU A 118 16.13 35.51 -8.59
N SER A 119 16.71 35.45 -9.80
CA SER A 119 16.29 34.48 -10.82
C SER A 119 16.58 33.03 -10.41
N VAL A 120 17.73 32.76 -9.76
CA VAL A 120 18.02 31.45 -9.16
C VAL A 120 16.97 31.08 -8.11
N CYS A 121 16.67 32.00 -7.18
CA CYS A 121 15.70 31.74 -6.13
C CYS A 121 14.29 31.54 -6.67
N SER A 122 13.90 32.30 -7.70
CA SER A 122 12.61 32.17 -8.40
C SER A 122 12.46 30.80 -9.06
N ASN A 123 13.44 30.41 -9.89
CA ASN A 123 13.38 29.14 -10.63
C ASN A 123 13.45 27.90 -9.72
N ALA A 124 14.04 28.03 -8.53
CA ALA A 124 14.27 26.92 -7.61
C ALA A 124 13.34 26.88 -6.39
N GLY A 125 12.38 27.81 -6.29
CA GLY A 125 11.45 27.87 -5.15
C GLY A 125 12.12 28.15 -3.79
N LEU A 126 13.27 28.82 -3.76
CA LEU A 126 14.01 29.12 -2.52
C LEU A 126 13.42 30.35 -1.81
N HIS A 127 12.22 30.19 -1.25
CA HIS A 127 11.40 31.28 -0.73
C HIS A 127 12.04 32.03 0.45
N GLN A 128 12.71 31.33 1.36
CA GLN A 128 13.31 31.95 2.55
C GLN A 128 14.55 32.77 2.18
N GLU A 129 15.39 32.21 1.33
CA GLU A 129 16.58 32.82 0.78
C GLU A 129 16.23 34.04 -0.08
N ALA A 130 15.16 33.94 -0.87
CA ALA A 130 14.65 35.03 -1.69
C ALA A 130 14.25 36.27 -0.85
N ILE A 131 13.56 36.06 0.28
CA ILE A 131 13.17 37.14 1.20
C ILE A 131 14.40 37.81 1.84
N GLN A 132 15.45 37.03 2.14
CA GLN A 132 16.71 37.57 2.66
C GLN A 132 17.40 38.45 1.62
N VAL A 133 17.46 38.00 0.36
CA VAL A 133 18.02 38.76 -0.77
C VAL A 133 17.20 40.03 -1.03
N HIS A 134 15.87 39.97 -0.99
CA HIS A 134 15.02 41.16 -1.13
C HIS A 134 15.27 42.17 0.00
N SER A 135 15.39 41.71 1.25
CA SER A 135 15.73 42.57 2.40
C SER A 135 17.10 43.26 2.20
N ARG A 136 18.06 42.55 1.62
CA ARG A 136 19.39 43.07 1.26
C ARG A 136 19.34 44.10 0.14
N VAL A 137 18.50 43.90 -0.89
CA VAL A 137 18.24 44.87 -1.98
C VAL A 137 17.73 46.19 -1.41
N ILE A 138 16.79 46.14 -0.46
CA ILE A 138 16.25 47.33 0.22
C ILE A 138 17.36 48.02 1.01
N PHE A 139 18.08 47.26 1.84
CA PHE A 139 19.15 47.80 2.69
C PHE A 139 20.26 48.51 1.90
N LEU A 140 20.63 47.99 0.73
CA LEU A 140 21.67 48.56 -0.14
C LEU A 140 21.13 49.59 -1.15
N GLY A 141 19.83 49.92 -1.11
CA GLY A 141 19.23 50.98 -1.93
C GLY A 141 19.02 50.61 -3.41
N PHE A 142 18.96 49.32 -3.74
CA PHE A 142 18.74 48.86 -5.13
C PHE A 142 17.26 48.77 -5.54
N SER A 143 16.31 49.10 -4.65
CA SER A 143 14.87 48.96 -4.89
C SER A 143 14.34 49.79 -6.06
N SER A 144 15.00 50.91 -6.41
CA SER A 144 14.61 51.76 -7.54
C SER A 144 15.21 51.31 -8.89
N ASN A 145 16.08 50.30 -8.88
CA ASN A 145 16.68 49.76 -10.10
C ASN A 145 15.68 48.88 -10.85
N LEU A 146 15.34 49.27 -12.08
CA LEU A 146 14.31 48.61 -12.88
C LEU A 146 14.59 47.13 -13.16
N TYR A 147 15.86 46.72 -13.28
CA TYR A 147 16.24 45.31 -13.51
C TYR A 147 16.05 44.46 -12.26
N VAL A 148 16.45 44.99 -11.10
CA VAL A 148 16.28 44.30 -9.81
C VAL A 148 14.81 44.23 -9.43
N ALA A 149 14.07 45.32 -9.63
CA ALA A 149 12.64 45.36 -9.37
C ALA A 149 11.86 44.43 -10.31
N GLY A 150 12.24 44.32 -11.59
CA GLY A 150 11.67 43.33 -12.51
C GLY A 150 11.89 41.88 -12.03
N SER A 151 13.10 41.55 -11.57
CA SER A 151 13.40 40.23 -10.97
C SER A 151 12.65 39.97 -9.66
N LEU A 152 12.39 41.01 -8.84
CA LEU A 152 11.58 40.88 -7.63
C LEU A 152 10.09 40.66 -7.96
N VAL A 153 9.54 41.37 -8.96
CA VAL A 153 8.17 41.14 -9.41
C VAL A 153 8.02 39.71 -9.94
N ASP A 154 8.99 39.21 -10.70
CA ASP A 154 8.98 37.82 -11.21
C ASP A 154 8.97 36.80 -10.07
N LEU A 155 9.89 37.00 -9.12
CA LEU A 155 10.02 36.16 -7.93
C LEU A 155 8.68 36.07 -7.18
N TYR A 156 8.09 37.20 -6.81
CA TYR A 156 6.85 37.20 -6.03
C TYR A 156 5.65 36.64 -6.80
N MET A 157 5.60 36.85 -8.13
CA MET A 157 4.60 36.18 -8.98
C MET A 157 4.79 34.66 -8.97
N GLN A 158 6.02 34.15 -9.12
CA GLN A 158 6.31 32.72 -9.08
C GLN A 158 6.07 32.10 -7.69
N MET A 159 6.19 32.91 -6.62
CA MET A 159 5.83 32.51 -5.25
C MET A 159 4.32 32.51 -4.98
N GLY A 160 3.49 33.01 -5.92
CA GLY A 160 2.05 33.15 -5.75
C GLY A 160 1.60 34.35 -4.91
N ASP A 161 2.53 35.15 -4.36
CA ASP A 161 2.23 36.39 -3.62
C ASP A 161 2.05 37.57 -4.59
N CYS A 162 0.87 37.56 -5.24
CA CYS A 162 0.47 38.59 -6.19
C CYS A 162 0.42 39.99 -5.56
N ASP A 163 0.03 40.10 -4.29
CA ASP A 163 -0.16 41.40 -3.65
C ASP A 163 1.17 42.13 -3.48
N THR A 164 2.21 41.43 -3.03
CA THR A 164 3.54 41.99 -2.92
C THR A 164 4.13 42.30 -4.30
N ALA A 165 3.94 41.41 -5.29
CA ALA A 165 4.39 41.64 -6.66
C ALA A 165 3.75 42.90 -7.27
N LEU A 166 2.44 43.09 -7.07
CA LEU A 166 1.70 44.24 -7.60
C LEU A 166 2.03 45.54 -6.88
N ARG A 167 2.34 45.50 -5.58
CA ARG A 167 2.87 46.66 -4.84
C ARG A 167 4.25 47.08 -5.36
N LEU A 168 5.13 46.12 -5.62
CA LEU A 168 6.44 46.41 -6.21
C LEU A 168 6.30 46.98 -7.62
N PHE A 169 5.42 46.42 -8.43
CA PHE A 169 5.11 46.90 -9.77
C PHE A 169 4.50 48.31 -9.77
N SER A 170 3.57 48.59 -8.85
CA SER A 170 2.89 49.88 -8.78
C SER A 170 3.83 51.01 -8.38
N ASN A 171 4.79 50.72 -7.50
CA ASN A 171 5.80 51.65 -7.00
C ASN A 171 6.94 51.95 -8.02
N LEU A 172 6.93 51.32 -9.20
CA LEU A 172 7.93 51.59 -10.24
C LEU A 172 7.75 53.00 -10.85
N PRO A 173 8.83 53.79 -10.98
CA PRO A 173 8.74 55.15 -11.52
C PRO A 173 8.42 55.19 -13.03
N ARG A 174 8.74 54.11 -13.76
CA ARG A 174 8.36 53.94 -15.18
C ARG A 174 8.22 52.46 -15.50
N ARG A 175 7.05 52.06 -15.99
CA ARG A 175 6.77 50.70 -16.44
C ARG A 175 7.10 50.60 -17.92
N ASN A 176 7.84 49.57 -18.31
CA ASN A 176 8.15 49.28 -19.70
C ASN A 176 7.42 48.02 -20.15
N LEU A 177 7.36 47.80 -21.46
CA LEU A 177 6.65 46.65 -22.06
C LEU A 177 7.11 45.31 -21.48
N ALA A 178 8.39 45.17 -21.13
CA ALA A 178 8.95 43.92 -20.60
C ALA A 178 8.36 43.57 -19.22
N ILE A 179 8.29 44.51 -18.29
CA ILE A 179 7.73 44.26 -16.95
C ILE A 179 6.20 44.08 -17.03
N CYS A 180 5.51 44.82 -17.90
CA CYS A 180 4.07 44.61 -18.10
C CYS A 180 3.77 43.21 -18.66
N ASN A 181 4.56 42.73 -19.64
CA ASN A 181 4.43 41.37 -20.17
C ASN A 181 4.79 40.30 -19.13
N LEU A 182 5.74 40.57 -18.22
CA LEU A 182 6.09 39.68 -17.11
C LEU A 182 4.93 39.53 -16.12
N VAL A 183 4.25 40.61 -15.78
CA VAL A 183 3.05 40.58 -14.92
C VAL A 183 1.90 39.86 -15.62
N LEU A 184 1.68 40.12 -16.92
CA LEU A 184 0.67 39.40 -17.71
C LEU A 184 0.96 37.88 -17.78
N ARG A 185 2.23 37.49 -17.93
CA ARG A 185 2.67 36.08 -17.83
C ARG A 185 2.32 35.50 -16.45
N GLY A 186 2.70 36.20 -15.37
CA GLY A 186 2.42 35.77 -14.00
C GLY A 186 0.91 35.59 -13.75
N PHE A 187 0.07 36.51 -14.24
CA PHE A 187 -1.38 36.35 -14.16
C PHE A 187 -1.91 35.15 -14.94
N CYS A 188 -1.31 34.81 -16.09
CA CYS A 188 -1.66 33.60 -16.83
C CYS A 188 -1.26 32.32 -16.07
N GLU A 189 -0.04 32.27 -15.53
CA GLU A 189 0.48 31.13 -14.77
C GLU A 189 -0.32 30.88 -13.48
N LEU A 190 -0.73 31.95 -12.79
CA LEU A 190 -1.53 31.89 -11.58
C LEU A 190 -3.04 31.81 -11.83
N SER A 191 -3.48 31.72 -13.10
CA SER A 191 -4.89 31.67 -13.50
C SER A 191 -5.76 32.83 -12.96
N ARG A 192 -5.17 34.03 -12.84
CA ARG A 192 -5.81 35.26 -12.35
C ARG A 192 -6.37 36.09 -13.51
N SER A 193 -7.28 35.50 -14.29
CA SER A 193 -7.78 36.10 -15.54
C SER A 193 -8.45 37.47 -15.38
N GLU A 194 -9.04 37.76 -14.22
CA GLU A 194 -9.71 39.03 -13.92
C GLU A 194 -8.76 40.24 -14.00
N TRP A 195 -7.49 40.06 -13.65
CA TRP A 195 -6.51 41.15 -13.59
C TRP A 195 -5.83 41.43 -14.94
N LEU A 196 -5.98 40.54 -15.92
CA LEU A 196 -5.39 40.68 -17.26
C LEU A 196 -5.95 41.91 -18.00
N PHE A 197 -7.27 42.09 -17.97
CA PHE A 197 -7.93 43.21 -18.64
C PHE A 197 -7.66 44.54 -17.94
N THR A 198 -7.59 44.54 -16.61
CA THR A 198 -7.19 45.72 -15.82
C THR A 198 -5.77 46.16 -16.18
N MET A 199 -4.84 45.21 -16.29
CA MET A 199 -3.48 45.49 -16.75
C MET A 199 -3.45 45.99 -18.20
N TYR A 200 -4.25 45.39 -19.08
CA TYR A 200 -4.32 45.83 -20.48
C TYR A 200 -4.83 47.27 -20.63
N SER A 201 -5.83 47.64 -19.84
CA SER A 201 -6.33 49.02 -19.78
C SER A 201 -5.28 49.97 -19.23
N ALA A 202 -4.60 49.61 -18.13
CA ALA A 202 -3.51 50.40 -17.57
C ALA A 202 -2.35 50.61 -18.58
N MET A 203 -1.99 49.57 -19.35
CA MET A 203 -0.98 49.70 -20.41
C MET A 203 -1.39 50.71 -21.49
N LYS A 204 -2.69 50.79 -21.83
CA LYS A 204 -3.20 51.78 -22.80
C LYS A 204 -3.16 53.20 -22.23
N GLU A 205 -3.59 53.37 -20.99
CA GLU A 205 -3.58 54.67 -20.31
C GLU A 205 -2.16 55.22 -20.15
N GLU A 206 -1.20 54.35 -19.84
CA GLU A 206 0.22 54.69 -19.74
C GLU A 206 0.95 54.77 -21.09
N CYS A 207 0.22 54.66 -22.21
CA CYS A 207 0.76 54.71 -23.58
C CYS A 207 1.84 53.66 -23.89
N VAL A 208 1.82 52.51 -23.19
CA VAL A 208 2.70 51.37 -23.46
C VAL A 208 2.10 50.54 -24.59
N LYS A 209 2.69 50.60 -25.79
CA LYS A 209 2.18 49.90 -26.97
C LYS A 209 2.26 48.36 -26.80
N PRO A 210 1.12 47.64 -26.86
CA PRO A 210 1.10 46.17 -26.85
C PRO A 210 1.82 45.57 -28.05
N ASN A 211 2.46 44.41 -27.86
CA ASN A 211 3.06 43.62 -28.94
C ASN A 211 2.42 42.22 -29.06
N GLY A 212 2.87 41.41 -30.03
CA GLY A 212 2.36 40.05 -30.21
C GLY A 212 2.44 39.17 -28.94
N LEU A 213 3.47 39.32 -28.11
CA LEU A 213 3.57 38.62 -26.82
C LEU A 213 2.51 39.10 -25.81
N THR A 214 2.19 40.39 -25.78
CA THR A 214 1.08 40.92 -24.96
C THR A 214 -0.24 40.26 -25.35
N PHE A 215 -0.53 40.16 -26.64
CA PHE A 215 -1.75 39.50 -27.13
C PHE A 215 -1.74 37.99 -26.85
N CYS A 216 -0.58 37.32 -26.98
CA CYS A 216 -0.43 35.92 -26.60
C CYS A 216 -0.85 35.66 -25.15
N TYR A 217 -0.35 36.46 -24.18
CA TYR A 217 -0.72 36.29 -22.77
C TYR A 217 -2.19 36.62 -22.52
N LEU A 218 -2.70 37.73 -23.09
CA LEU A 218 -4.10 38.11 -22.91
C LEU A 218 -5.05 37.04 -23.45
N ILE A 219 -4.80 36.52 -24.65
CA ILE A 219 -5.63 35.47 -25.27
C ILE A 219 -5.53 34.16 -24.48
N ARG A 220 -4.32 33.73 -24.10
CA ARG A 220 -4.11 32.50 -23.31
C ARG A 220 -4.81 32.56 -21.95
N GLY A 221 -4.78 33.72 -21.30
CA GLY A 221 -5.46 33.93 -20.03
C GLY A 221 -6.99 34.01 -20.13
N CYS A 222 -7.54 34.20 -21.34
CA CYS A 222 -8.98 34.08 -21.61
C CYS A 222 -9.44 32.63 -21.84
N GLY A 223 -8.52 31.65 -21.82
CA GLY A 223 -8.88 30.24 -21.97
C GLY A 223 -9.75 29.69 -20.83
N ASN A 224 -9.93 30.42 -19.73
CA ASN A 224 -10.84 30.01 -18.67
C ASN A 224 -12.30 30.24 -19.13
N GLY A 225 -13.18 29.24 -19.00
CA GLY A 225 -14.52 29.24 -19.61
C GLY A 225 -15.44 30.44 -19.29
N ARG A 226 -15.09 31.24 -18.27
CA ARG A 226 -15.76 32.50 -17.93
C ARG A 226 -15.47 33.68 -18.89
N PHE A 227 -14.36 33.67 -19.63
CA PHE A 227 -13.90 34.82 -20.44
C PHE A 227 -13.84 34.54 -21.95
N CYS A 228 -14.58 33.54 -22.45
CA CYS A 228 -14.54 33.20 -23.88
C CYS A 228 -15.06 34.32 -24.78
N ASP A 229 -15.98 35.17 -24.33
CA ASP A 229 -16.49 36.27 -25.15
C ASP A 229 -15.50 37.45 -25.21
N GLU A 230 -14.84 37.76 -24.10
CA GLU A 230 -13.75 38.74 -24.03
C GLU A 230 -12.54 38.26 -24.84
N GLY A 231 -12.24 36.96 -24.84
CA GLY A 231 -11.20 36.35 -25.68
C GLY A 231 -11.50 36.51 -27.18
N LYS A 232 -12.76 36.33 -27.62
CA LYS A 232 -13.18 36.62 -29.00
C LYS A 232 -13.03 38.10 -29.36
N GLN A 233 -13.30 39.01 -28.42
CA GLN A 233 -13.10 40.45 -28.63
C GLN A 233 -11.60 40.77 -28.80
N LEU A 234 -10.73 40.17 -28.00
CA LEU A 234 -9.28 40.29 -28.13
C LEU A 234 -8.76 39.70 -29.44
N HIS A 235 -9.31 38.57 -29.90
CA HIS A 235 -9.01 38.01 -31.21
C HIS A 235 -9.34 38.99 -32.34
N CYS A 236 -10.55 39.54 -32.37
CA CYS A 236 -10.95 40.57 -33.33
C CYS A 236 -10.01 41.79 -33.29
N HIS A 237 -9.58 42.20 -32.10
CA HIS A 237 -8.65 43.32 -31.95
C HIS A 237 -7.26 42.96 -32.49
N ALA A 238 -6.74 41.77 -32.18
CA ALA A 238 -5.45 41.27 -32.66
C ALA A 238 -5.39 41.20 -34.20
N ILE A 239 -6.49 40.82 -34.86
CA ILE A 239 -6.62 40.88 -36.33
C ILE A 239 -6.53 42.33 -36.81
N LYS A 240 -7.32 43.25 -36.24
CA LYS A 240 -7.36 44.66 -36.65
C LYS A 240 -6.00 45.37 -36.56
N VAL A 241 -5.18 44.99 -35.58
CA VAL A 241 -3.83 45.55 -35.39
C VAL A 241 -2.74 44.74 -36.12
N GLY A 242 -3.10 43.65 -36.79
CA GLY A 242 -2.20 42.85 -37.64
C GLY A 242 -1.31 41.84 -36.91
N TRP A 243 -1.52 41.59 -35.60
CA TRP A 243 -0.63 40.69 -34.83
C TRP A 243 -0.84 39.21 -35.15
N VAL A 244 -2.02 38.80 -35.61
CA VAL A 244 -2.30 37.39 -35.95
C VAL A 244 -1.44 36.92 -37.13
N GLU A 245 -1.27 37.76 -38.16
CA GLU A 245 -0.43 37.43 -39.31
C GLU A 245 1.06 37.71 -39.06
N ALA A 246 1.38 38.69 -38.22
CA ALA A 246 2.75 39.16 -38.00
C ALA A 246 3.48 38.45 -36.85
N ASN A 247 2.78 37.67 -36.00
CA ASN A 247 3.37 37.04 -34.82
C ASN A 247 2.84 35.63 -34.56
N LEU A 248 3.72 34.65 -34.72
CA LEU A 248 3.43 33.22 -34.52
C LEU A 248 2.95 32.89 -33.09
N PHE A 249 3.47 33.56 -32.05
CA PHE A 249 3.01 33.32 -30.67
C PHE A 249 1.55 33.74 -30.45
N ALA A 250 1.13 34.86 -31.04
CA ALA A 250 -0.26 35.30 -30.99
C ALA A 250 -1.20 34.37 -31.76
N ALA A 251 -0.74 33.86 -32.92
CA ALA A 251 -1.50 32.89 -33.71
C ALA A 251 -1.66 31.53 -33.01
N ASN A 252 -0.58 31.00 -32.41
CA ASN A 252 -0.62 29.77 -31.63
C ASN A 252 -1.52 29.90 -30.38
N ALA A 253 -1.49 31.06 -29.70
CA ALA A 253 -2.35 31.31 -28.55
C ALA A 253 -3.85 31.29 -28.90
N LEU A 254 -4.23 31.65 -30.14
CA LEU A 254 -5.61 31.57 -30.62
C LEU A 254 -6.06 30.13 -30.85
N VAL A 255 -5.19 29.28 -31.40
CA VAL A 255 -5.46 27.84 -31.52
C VAL A 255 -5.72 27.25 -30.15
N ASP A 256 -4.82 27.50 -29.18
CA ASP A 256 -4.98 27.04 -27.79
C ASP A 256 -6.27 27.59 -27.16
N PHE A 257 -6.55 28.88 -27.31
CA PHE A 257 -7.75 29.52 -26.74
C PHE A 257 -9.05 28.90 -27.25
N TYR A 258 -9.22 28.75 -28.56
CA TYR A 258 -10.43 28.16 -29.12
C TYR A 258 -10.57 26.68 -28.80
N CYS A 259 -9.45 25.96 -28.72
CA CYS A 259 -9.39 24.59 -28.23
C CYS A 259 -9.92 24.48 -26.79
N VAL A 260 -9.47 25.34 -25.88
CA VAL A 260 -9.90 25.31 -24.47
C VAL A 260 -11.36 25.78 -24.31
N CYS A 261 -11.83 26.73 -25.12
CA CYS A 261 -13.24 27.14 -25.17
C CYS A 261 -14.16 26.10 -25.84
N GLY A 262 -13.63 24.96 -26.31
CA GLY A 262 -14.42 23.89 -26.93
C GLY A 262 -14.97 24.21 -28.33
N ASN A 263 -14.56 25.33 -28.94
CA ASN A 263 -14.98 25.72 -30.28
C ASN A 263 -13.97 25.22 -31.31
N LEU A 264 -14.09 23.93 -31.63
CA LEU A 264 -13.18 23.20 -32.51
C LEU A 264 -13.17 23.73 -33.95
N ILE A 265 -14.30 24.32 -34.41
CA ILE A 265 -14.42 24.91 -35.74
C ILE A 265 -13.51 26.13 -35.86
N ASP A 266 -13.58 27.06 -34.91
CA ASP A 266 -12.76 28.27 -34.94
C ASP A 266 -11.29 27.98 -34.56
N ALA A 267 -11.04 26.90 -33.79
CA ALA A 267 -9.68 26.38 -33.59
C ALA A 267 -9.04 25.91 -34.90
N LYS A 268 -9.77 25.13 -35.72
CA LYS A 268 -9.30 24.65 -37.03
C LYS A 268 -9.03 25.83 -37.99
N LYS A 269 -9.94 26.81 -38.06
CA LYS A 269 -9.72 28.03 -38.86
C LYS A 269 -8.51 28.83 -38.40
N SER A 270 -8.31 28.95 -37.10
CA SER A 270 -7.16 29.67 -36.53
C SER A 270 -5.85 28.98 -36.86
N PHE A 271 -5.84 27.64 -36.88
CA PHE A 271 -4.70 26.84 -37.30
C PHE A 271 -4.40 26.98 -38.79
N GLU A 272 -5.43 26.89 -39.65
CA GLU A 272 -5.31 27.07 -41.10
C GLU A 272 -4.85 28.49 -41.50
N ALA A 273 -5.02 29.48 -40.63
CA ALA A 273 -4.56 30.86 -40.84
C ALA A 273 -3.05 31.05 -40.56
N ILE A 274 -2.35 30.07 -39.99
CA ILE A 274 -0.91 30.14 -39.70
C ILE A 274 -0.12 29.91 -41.00
N ARG A 275 0.65 30.90 -41.44
CA ARG A 275 1.41 30.83 -42.71
C ARG A 275 2.56 29.82 -42.69
N ASP A 276 3.27 29.74 -41.57
CA ASP A 276 4.38 28.82 -41.32
C ASP A 276 4.05 27.98 -40.09
N GLU A 277 3.37 26.86 -40.32
CA GLU A 277 2.94 25.95 -39.26
C GLU A 277 4.16 25.38 -38.50
N ASP A 278 4.24 25.67 -37.20
CA ASP A 278 5.31 25.20 -36.33
C ASP A 278 4.91 23.92 -35.58
N VAL A 279 5.90 23.28 -34.95
CA VAL A 279 5.66 22.04 -34.19
C VAL A 279 4.68 22.27 -33.02
N ILE A 280 4.59 23.50 -32.51
CA ILE A 280 3.72 23.86 -31.37
C ILE A 280 2.25 23.86 -31.80
N SER A 281 1.90 24.57 -32.87
CA SER A 281 0.53 24.62 -33.42
C SER A 281 -0.01 23.26 -33.83
N TRP A 282 0.81 22.43 -34.50
CA TRP A 282 0.47 21.06 -34.88
C TRP A 282 0.16 20.17 -33.67
N ASN A 283 0.97 20.26 -32.61
CA ASN A 283 0.78 19.45 -31.41
C ASN A 283 -0.43 19.92 -30.59
N SER A 284 -0.66 21.22 -30.48
CA SER A 284 -1.84 21.78 -29.82
C SER A 284 -3.13 21.29 -30.47
N ILE A 285 -3.28 21.45 -31.79
CA ILE A 285 -4.52 21.07 -32.47
C ILE A 285 -4.76 19.55 -32.46
N VAL A 286 -3.72 18.74 -32.73
CA VAL A 286 -3.85 17.27 -32.73
C VAL A 286 -4.22 16.76 -31.32
N SER A 287 -3.57 17.26 -30.27
CA SER A 287 -3.83 16.81 -28.90
C SER A 287 -5.25 17.11 -28.43
N VAL A 288 -5.79 18.28 -28.81
CA VAL A 288 -7.14 18.69 -28.41
C VAL A 288 -8.19 17.92 -29.18
N PHE A 289 -8.04 17.81 -30.51
CA PHE A 289 -8.99 17.04 -31.33
C PHE A 289 -9.04 15.57 -30.92
N ALA A 290 -7.89 14.97 -30.58
CA ALA A 290 -7.83 13.63 -30.02
C ALA A 290 -8.53 13.55 -28.66
N ALA A 291 -8.27 14.48 -27.74
CA ALA A 291 -8.90 14.51 -26.42
C ALA A 291 -10.41 14.81 -26.46
N SER A 292 -10.91 15.51 -27.49
CA SER A 292 -12.34 15.82 -27.68
C SER A 292 -13.14 14.69 -28.34
N GLY A 293 -12.53 13.54 -28.64
CA GLY A 293 -13.21 12.38 -29.21
C GLY A 293 -13.53 12.48 -30.71
N LEU A 294 -13.07 13.54 -31.40
CA LEU A 294 -13.15 13.67 -32.86
C LEU A 294 -12.00 12.92 -33.53
N LEU A 295 -12.01 11.59 -33.38
CA LEU A 295 -10.89 10.74 -33.75
C LEU A 295 -10.51 10.84 -35.24
N SER A 296 -11.50 10.94 -36.13
CA SER A 296 -11.27 11.03 -37.58
C SER A 296 -10.51 12.31 -37.98
N ASP A 297 -10.93 13.46 -37.47
CA ASP A 297 -10.26 14.75 -37.72
C ASP A 297 -8.86 14.78 -37.09
N ALA A 298 -8.71 14.21 -35.89
CA ALA A 298 -7.43 14.10 -35.21
C ALA A 298 -6.43 13.24 -36.01
N LEU A 299 -6.88 12.12 -36.57
CA LEU A 299 -6.05 11.25 -37.40
C LEU A 299 -5.69 11.87 -38.75
N GLU A 300 -6.59 12.63 -39.37
CA GLU A 300 -6.30 13.41 -40.58
C GLU A 300 -5.21 14.45 -40.31
N LEU A 301 -5.35 15.22 -39.23
CA LEU A 301 -4.36 16.21 -38.82
C LEU A 301 -3.01 15.55 -38.47
N PHE A 302 -3.03 14.39 -37.81
CA PHE A 302 -1.82 13.63 -37.48
C PHE A 302 -1.11 13.08 -38.73
N ALA A 303 -1.85 12.56 -39.70
CA ALA A 303 -1.28 12.11 -40.97
C ALA A 303 -0.67 13.28 -41.75
N ARG A 304 -1.35 14.44 -41.78
CA ARG A 304 -0.83 15.65 -42.41
C ARG A 304 0.43 16.15 -41.71
N MET A 305 0.45 16.19 -40.37
CA MET A 305 1.62 16.52 -39.55
C MET A 305 2.85 15.66 -39.91
N GLN A 306 2.65 14.34 -40.04
CA GLN A 306 3.73 13.41 -40.41
C GLN A 306 4.21 13.61 -41.84
N SER A 307 3.30 13.87 -42.79
CA SER A 307 3.66 14.13 -44.19
C SER A 307 4.54 15.37 -44.37
N TRP A 308 4.46 16.33 -43.44
CA TRP A 308 5.31 17.53 -43.38
C TRP A 308 6.61 17.32 -42.58
N GLY A 309 6.90 16.07 -42.18
CA GLY A 309 8.11 15.71 -41.45
C GLY A 309 8.15 16.24 -40.01
N LYS A 310 7.02 16.63 -39.42
CA LYS A 310 6.94 17.11 -38.03
C LYS A 310 6.69 15.94 -37.09
N LYS A 311 7.40 15.91 -35.96
CA LYS A 311 7.27 14.83 -34.95
C LYS A 311 6.14 15.14 -33.95
N PRO A 312 5.26 14.16 -33.66
CA PRO A 312 4.26 14.29 -32.60
C PRO A 312 4.90 14.48 -31.23
N SER A 313 4.21 15.18 -30.34
CA SER A 313 4.59 15.36 -28.95
C SER A 313 4.01 14.27 -28.06
N ILE A 314 4.58 14.13 -26.85
CA ILE A 314 4.02 13.33 -25.76
C ILE A 314 2.53 13.64 -25.55
N ARG A 315 2.16 14.92 -25.55
CA ARG A 315 0.76 15.38 -25.37
C ARG A 315 -0.17 14.86 -26.45
N SER A 316 0.30 14.76 -27.70
CA SER A 316 -0.48 14.19 -28.81
C SER A 316 -0.73 12.70 -28.60
N PHE A 317 0.29 11.93 -28.18
CA PHE A 317 0.13 10.51 -27.89
C PHE A 317 -0.80 10.25 -26.71
N VAL A 318 -0.66 10.99 -25.61
CA VAL A 318 -1.59 10.91 -24.47
C VAL A 318 -3.03 11.21 -24.92
N GLY A 319 -3.22 12.22 -25.76
CA GLY A 319 -4.53 12.54 -26.36
C GLY A 319 -5.12 11.36 -27.15
N PHE A 320 -4.33 10.70 -28.00
CA PHE A 320 -4.79 9.52 -28.76
C PHE A 320 -5.07 8.31 -27.88
N LEU A 321 -4.27 8.08 -26.84
CA LEU A 321 -4.51 6.99 -25.88
C LEU A 321 -5.80 7.23 -25.09
N ASN A 322 -6.08 8.47 -24.67
CA ASN A 322 -7.35 8.84 -24.06
C ASN A 322 -8.53 8.72 -25.03
N ALA A 323 -8.34 9.02 -26.32
CA ALA A 323 -9.34 8.79 -27.35
C ALA A 323 -9.65 7.29 -27.51
N ALA A 324 -8.63 6.42 -27.41
CA ALA A 324 -8.81 4.97 -27.43
C ALA A 324 -9.68 4.48 -26.26
N ILE A 325 -9.46 5.04 -25.06
CA ILE A 325 -10.31 4.77 -23.88
C ILE A 325 -11.74 5.24 -24.12
N GLY A 326 -11.93 6.47 -24.61
CA GLY A 326 -13.27 7.04 -24.83
C GLY A 326 -14.09 6.31 -25.89
N CYS A 327 -13.44 5.64 -26.84
CA CYS A 327 -14.08 4.82 -27.86
C CYS A 327 -14.04 3.32 -27.56
N ASP A 328 -13.54 2.92 -26.40
CA ASP A 328 -13.28 1.52 -25.99
C ASP A 328 -12.62 0.67 -27.10
N ASN A 329 -11.59 1.22 -27.73
CA ASN A 329 -10.93 0.63 -28.90
C ASN A 329 -9.48 0.27 -28.60
N ILE A 330 -9.29 -0.92 -28.04
CA ILE A 330 -7.98 -1.48 -27.70
C ILE A 330 -7.05 -1.66 -28.90
N ILE A 331 -7.60 -1.96 -30.09
CA ILE A 331 -6.82 -2.15 -31.31
C ILE A 331 -6.16 -0.83 -31.71
N PHE A 332 -6.93 0.26 -31.65
CA PHE A 332 -6.41 1.60 -31.88
C PHE A 332 -5.33 1.97 -30.86
N GLY A 333 -5.53 1.68 -29.58
CA GLY A 333 -4.51 1.83 -28.53
C GLY A 333 -3.19 1.11 -28.84
N LYS A 334 -3.25 -0.15 -29.29
CA LYS A 334 -2.10 -0.96 -29.71
C LYS A 334 -1.36 -0.37 -30.92
N GLN A 335 -2.08 0.23 -31.87
CA GLN A 335 -1.49 0.92 -33.02
C GLN A 335 -0.72 2.18 -32.59
N ILE A 336 -1.27 2.93 -31.64
CA ILE A 336 -0.63 4.13 -31.09
C ILE A 336 0.61 3.76 -30.26
N GLN A 337 0.55 2.71 -29.41
CA GLN A 337 1.74 2.20 -28.72
C GLN A 337 2.84 1.81 -29.70
N SER A 338 2.51 1.13 -30.79
CA SER A 338 3.50 0.76 -31.82
C SER A 338 4.18 1.99 -32.43
N HIS A 339 3.46 3.10 -32.59
CA HIS A 339 4.05 4.37 -33.04
C HIS A 339 4.93 5.03 -31.98
N VAL A 340 4.49 5.03 -30.72
CA VAL A 340 5.26 5.53 -29.57
C VAL A 340 6.62 4.83 -29.48
N VAL A 341 6.64 3.50 -29.59
CA VAL A 341 7.87 2.69 -29.54
C VAL A 341 8.76 2.97 -30.76
N LYS A 342 8.20 2.97 -31.98
CA LYS A 342 8.97 3.25 -33.21
C LYS A 342 9.65 4.62 -33.21
N LEU A 343 9.04 5.60 -32.56
CA LEU A 343 9.56 6.96 -32.48
C LEU A 343 10.46 7.20 -31.26
N GLY A 344 10.67 6.19 -30.41
CA GLY A 344 11.57 6.25 -29.25
C GLY A 344 11.01 7.01 -28.06
N PHE A 345 9.68 7.13 -27.94
CA PHE A 345 9.03 7.77 -26.78
C PHE A 345 8.79 6.80 -25.61
N ALA A 346 8.92 5.49 -25.85
CA ALA A 346 8.93 4.45 -24.82
C ALA A 346 9.95 3.35 -25.18
N PRO A 347 10.79 2.88 -24.22
CA PRO A 347 10.87 3.34 -22.83
C PRO A 347 11.56 4.72 -22.71
N GLY A 348 11.09 5.58 -21.79
CA GLY A 348 11.77 6.85 -21.46
C GLY A 348 10.88 8.07 -21.18
N SER A 349 9.55 7.98 -21.30
CA SER A 349 8.64 9.09 -20.95
C SER A 349 7.54 8.63 -19.99
N VAL A 350 7.67 9.05 -18.72
CA VAL A 350 6.74 8.75 -17.62
C VAL A 350 5.28 9.02 -18.01
N HIS A 351 5.00 10.15 -18.65
CA HIS A 351 3.64 10.53 -19.05
C HIS A 351 3.04 9.61 -20.12
N VAL A 352 3.85 9.12 -21.06
CA VAL A 352 3.38 8.19 -22.10
C VAL A 352 3.16 6.80 -21.52
N GLU A 353 4.07 6.34 -20.66
CA GLU A 353 3.99 5.06 -19.96
C GLU A 353 2.78 5.00 -19.03
N SER A 354 2.57 6.05 -18.23
CA SER A 354 1.38 6.24 -17.40
C SER A 354 0.08 6.20 -18.22
N ALA A 355 0.04 6.91 -19.36
CA ALA A 355 -1.13 6.90 -20.25
C ALA A 355 -1.37 5.54 -20.92
N LEU A 356 -0.32 4.78 -21.24
CA LEU A 356 -0.42 3.42 -21.79
C LEU A 356 -0.99 2.44 -20.76
N ILE A 357 -0.51 2.49 -19.51
CA ILE A 357 -1.04 1.70 -18.39
C ILE A 357 -2.54 1.97 -18.23
N ASN A 358 -2.92 3.24 -18.10
CA ASN A 358 -4.32 3.63 -17.95
C ASN A 358 -5.18 3.26 -19.18
N MET A 359 -4.65 3.35 -20.40
CA MET A 359 -5.36 2.93 -21.62
C MET A 359 -5.63 1.42 -21.62
N TYR A 360 -4.60 0.63 -21.32
CA TYR A 360 -4.74 -0.82 -21.25
C TYR A 360 -5.70 -1.27 -20.16
N GLY A 361 -5.59 -0.70 -18.95
CA GLY A 361 -6.48 -0.99 -17.84
C GLY A 361 -7.94 -0.65 -18.13
N LYS A 362 -8.20 0.58 -18.63
CA LYS A 362 -9.57 1.02 -18.91
C LYS A 362 -10.23 0.34 -20.11
N CYS A 363 -9.46 -0.23 -21.02
CA CYS A 363 -9.96 -1.10 -22.09
C CYS A 363 -9.99 -2.59 -21.70
N GLY A 364 -9.78 -2.92 -20.41
CA GLY A 364 -9.92 -4.28 -19.87
C GLY A 364 -8.74 -5.24 -20.12
N ASP A 365 -7.63 -4.79 -20.72
CA ASP A 365 -6.43 -5.60 -20.96
C ASP A 365 -5.37 -5.36 -19.86
N ILE A 366 -5.67 -5.82 -18.64
CA ILE A 366 -4.82 -5.59 -17.48
C ILE A 366 -3.42 -6.21 -17.64
N LYS A 367 -3.29 -7.33 -18.35
CA LYS A 367 -2.00 -8.00 -18.57
C LYS A 367 -1.03 -7.09 -19.32
N SER A 368 -1.52 -6.39 -20.34
CA SER A 368 -0.71 -5.43 -21.09
C SER A 368 -0.38 -4.19 -20.25
N SER A 369 -1.30 -3.75 -19.38
CA SER A 369 -1.06 -2.66 -18.41
C SER A 369 0.09 -3.00 -17.46
N VAL A 370 0.05 -4.18 -16.83
CA VAL A 370 1.11 -4.67 -15.93
C VAL A 370 2.44 -4.86 -16.68
N SER A 371 2.40 -5.39 -17.90
CA SER A 371 3.62 -5.53 -18.73
C SER A 371 4.28 -4.18 -19.03
N VAL A 372 3.51 -3.13 -19.30
CA VAL A 372 4.05 -1.78 -19.47
C VAL A 372 4.67 -1.30 -18.15
N PHE A 373 3.98 -1.48 -17.01
CA PHE A 373 4.50 -1.11 -15.68
C PHE A 373 5.83 -1.82 -15.35
N GLU A 374 5.93 -3.12 -15.60
CA GLU A 374 7.16 -3.91 -15.36
C GLU A 374 8.32 -3.51 -16.27
N SER A 375 8.04 -2.94 -17.45
CA SER A 375 9.05 -2.49 -18.39
C SER A 375 9.70 -1.15 -18.02
N VAL A 376 9.12 -0.42 -17.05
CA VAL A 376 9.64 0.89 -16.62
C VAL A 376 10.82 0.71 -15.67
N PRO A 377 11.96 1.39 -15.91
CA PRO A 377 13.18 1.25 -15.10
C PRO A 377 13.10 1.88 -13.70
N GLU A 378 12.30 2.95 -13.53
CA GLU A 378 12.11 3.65 -12.26
C GLU A 378 10.62 3.89 -12.02
N ARG A 379 10.10 3.37 -10.91
CA ARG A 379 8.69 3.51 -10.52
C ARG A 379 8.46 4.87 -9.90
N THR A 380 7.80 5.75 -10.62
CA THR A 380 7.37 7.04 -10.12
C THR A 380 5.94 6.97 -9.56
N LEU A 381 5.59 7.92 -8.70
CA LEU A 381 4.24 8.07 -8.16
C LEU A 381 3.16 8.08 -9.25
N GLU A 382 3.39 8.78 -10.36
CA GLU A 382 2.45 8.87 -11.49
C GLU A 382 2.16 7.50 -12.13
N ILE A 383 3.18 6.66 -12.28
CA ILE A 383 3.06 5.33 -12.90
C ILE A 383 2.33 4.37 -11.95
N CYS A 384 2.67 4.40 -10.66
CA CYS A 384 1.97 3.61 -9.65
C CYS A 384 0.49 4.00 -9.56
N ASN A 385 0.16 5.29 -9.53
CA ASN A 385 -1.22 5.77 -9.51
C ASN A 385 -2.04 5.33 -10.73
N SER A 386 -1.42 5.35 -11.92
CA SER A 386 -2.06 4.86 -13.14
C SER A 386 -2.34 3.35 -13.10
N LEU A 387 -1.42 2.55 -12.53
CA LEU A 387 -1.65 1.12 -12.37
C LEU A 387 -2.71 0.84 -11.28
N MET A 388 -2.65 1.52 -10.13
CA MET A 388 -3.67 1.40 -9.07
C MET A 388 -5.07 1.73 -9.60
N SER A 389 -5.20 2.81 -10.37
CA SER A 389 -6.48 3.21 -10.98
C SER A 389 -6.97 2.17 -12.00
N SER A 390 -6.04 1.58 -12.76
CA SER A 390 -6.33 0.53 -13.74
C SER A 390 -6.79 -0.77 -13.08
N LEU A 391 -6.08 -1.22 -12.04
CA LEU A 391 -6.42 -2.40 -11.25
C LEU A 391 -7.79 -2.26 -10.59
N LEU A 392 -8.05 -1.10 -9.97
CA LEU A 392 -9.35 -0.79 -9.36
C LEU A 392 -10.48 -0.83 -10.40
N HIS A 393 -10.25 -0.29 -11.60
CA HIS A 393 -11.24 -0.32 -12.69
C HIS A 393 -11.53 -1.74 -13.19
N CYS A 394 -10.50 -2.61 -13.25
CA CYS A 394 -10.66 -4.02 -13.61
C CYS A 394 -11.25 -4.87 -12.47
N GLY A 395 -11.51 -4.30 -11.29
CA GLY A 395 -12.04 -5.03 -10.13
C GLY A 395 -11.02 -5.94 -9.44
N ILE A 396 -9.72 -5.73 -9.68
CA ILE A 396 -8.63 -6.48 -9.04
C ILE A 396 -8.17 -5.66 -7.85
N VAL A 397 -8.91 -5.76 -6.76
CA VAL A 397 -8.86 -4.81 -5.66
C VAL A 397 -7.70 -5.08 -4.70
N GLU A 398 -7.35 -6.34 -4.54
CA GLU A 398 -6.30 -6.83 -3.66
C GLU A 398 -4.93 -6.30 -4.09
N ASP A 399 -4.63 -6.38 -5.39
CA ASP A 399 -3.39 -5.88 -6.00
C ASP A 399 -3.24 -4.36 -5.83
N VAL A 400 -4.35 -3.60 -5.70
CA VAL A 400 -4.29 -2.15 -5.42
C VAL A 400 -3.71 -1.90 -4.03
N LEU A 401 -4.16 -2.66 -3.03
CA LEU A 401 -3.70 -2.53 -1.65
C LEU A 401 -2.27 -3.07 -1.49
N GLU A 402 -1.92 -4.14 -2.20
CA GLU A 402 -0.54 -4.64 -2.27
C GLU A 402 0.40 -3.61 -2.90
N LEU A 403 0.00 -3.01 -4.02
CA LEU A 403 0.77 -1.96 -4.68
C LEU A 403 0.93 -0.73 -3.78
N PHE A 404 -0.11 -0.35 -3.03
CA PHE A 404 0.01 0.69 -2.00
C PHE A 404 1.04 0.33 -0.92
N GLY A 405 1.03 -0.92 -0.43
CA GLY A 405 2.03 -1.44 0.50
C GLY A 405 3.45 -1.35 -0.06
N LEU A 406 3.64 -1.76 -1.32
CA LEU A 406 4.92 -1.67 -2.03
C LEU A 406 5.39 -0.22 -2.18
N MET A 407 4.49 0.72 -2.50
CA MET A 407 4.83 2.15 -2.57
C MET A 407 5.35 2.66 -1.22
N VAL A 408 4.70 2.28 -0.12
CA VAL A 408 5.11 2.65 1.24
C VAL A 408 6.48 2.03 1.60
N ASP A 409 6.69 0.76 1.26
CA ASP A 409 7.94 0.03 1.55
C ASP A 409 9.14 0.54 0.73
N GLU A 410 8.90 0.92 -0.54
CA GLU A 410 9.92 1.52 -1.42
C GLU A 410 10.15 3.01 -1.13
N GLY A 411 9.37 3.61 -0.21
CA GLY A 411 9.49 5.03 0.13
C GLY A 411 9.02 5.97 -0.98
N ILE A 412 8.18 5.47 -1.90
CA ILE A 412 7.49 6.29 -2.89
C ILE A 412 6.42 7.10 -2.15
N GLY A 413 6.45 8.43 -2.32
CA GLY A 413 5.48 9.32 -1.66
C GLY A 413 4.03 8.98 -2.03
N VAL A 414 3.07 9.49 -1.24
CA VAL A 414 1.63 9.32 -1.51
C VAL A 414 1.01 10.68 -1.83
N ASP A 415 0.00 10.68 -2.69
CA ASP A 415 -0.81 11.86 -3.02
C ASP A 415 -2.32 11.60 -2.83
N GLU A 416 -3.15 12.58 -3.19
CA GLU A 416 -4.61 12.49 -3.06
C GLU A 416 -5.19 11.34 -3.89
N VAL A 417 -4.62 11.07 -5.07
CA VAL A 417 -5.07 10.01 -5.97
C VAL A 417 -4.73 8.64 -5.38
N THR A 418 -3.53 8.48 -4.84
CA THR A 418 -3.07 7.26 -4.17
C THR A 418 -4.02 6.89 -3.03
N LEU A 419 -4.29 7.86 -2.13
CA LEU A 419 -5.11 7.66 -0.94
C LEU A 419 -6.58 7.45 -1.29
N SER A 420 -7.15 8.23 -2.21
CA SER A 420 -8.53 8.04 -2.67
C SER A 420 -8.73 6.67 -3.31
N THR A 421 -7.79 6.24 -4.16
CA THR A 421 -7.86 4.94 -4.86
C THR A 421 -7.72 3.78 -3.88
N SER A 422 -6.81 3.88 -2.91
CA SER A 422 -6.62 2.88 -1.84
C SER A 422 -7.84 2.78 -0.92
N LEU A 423 -8.46 3.92 -0.58
CA LEU A 423 -9.69 3.94 0.21
C LEU A 423 -10.84 3.28 -0.55
N LYS A 424 -11.04 3.62 -1.83
CA LYS A 424 -12.05 2.98 -2.69
C LYS A 424 -11.80 1.49 -2.86
N ALA A 425 -10.55 1.08 -3.05
CA ALA A 425 -10.18 -0.33 -3.08
C ALA A 425 -10.54 -1.04 -1.76
N SER A 426 -10.17 -0.44 -0.62
CA SER A 426 -10.52 -0.99 0.69
C SER A 426 -12.03 -1.12 0.93
N LEU A 427 -12.87 -0.39 0.19
CA LEU A 427 -14.31 -0.52 0.27
C LEU A 427 -14.86 -1.66 -0.57
N VAL A 428 -14.26 -1.93 -1.73
CA VAL A 428 -14.76 -2.98 -2.64
C VAL A 428 -14.20 -4.35 -2.25
N SER A 429 -13.03 -4.40 -1.61
CA SER A 429 -12.40 -5.67 -1.22
C SER A 429 -13.26 -6.44 -0.22
N ALA A 430 -13.32 -7.76 -0.39
CA ALA A 430 -13.97 -8.68 0.55
C ALA A 430 -13.32 -8.66 1.94
N PHE A 431 -12.07 -8.18 2.04
CA PHE A 431 -11.31 -8.04 3.29
C PHE A 431 -11.27 -6.59 3.82
N GLY A 432 -12.06 -5.71 3.20
CA GLY A 432 -12.24 -4.33 3.64
C GLY A 432 -12.68 -4.29 5.10
N SER A 433 -11.84 -3.74 5.97
CA SER A 433 -12.16 -3.55 7.39
C SER A 433 -12.11 -2.08 7.78
N LEU A 434 -12.93 -1.72 8.76
CA LEU A 434 -12.87 -0.43 9.41
C LEU A 434 -11.46 -0.10 9.93
N ALA A 435 -10.68 -1.12 10.32
CA ALA A 435 -9.28 -0.96 10.72
C ALA A 435 -8.40 -0.45 9.57
N CYS A 436 -8.53 -1.02 8.36
CA CYS A 436 -7.81 -0.55 7.17
C CYS A 436 -8.22 0.89 6.81
N CYS A 437 -9.52 1.20 6.85
CA CYS A 437 -10.03 2.56 6.65
C CYS A 437 -9.41 3.56 7.64
N ARG A 438 -9.31 3.20 8.93
CA ARG A 438 -8.68 4.05 9.95
C ARG A 438 -7.18 4.23 9.72
N LEU A 439 -6.47 3.19 9.28
CA LEU A 439 -5.04 3.28 8.95
C LEU A 439 -4.79 4.21 7.76
N LEU A 440 -5.60 4.08 6.69
CA LEU A 440 -5.54 4.97 5.52
C LEU A 440 -5.92 6.41 5.89
N HIS A 441 -6.90 6.61 6.77
CA HIS A 441 -7.24 7.93 7.30
C HIS A 441 -6.08 8.53 8.12
N CYS A 442 -5.44 7.75 8.99
CA CYS A 442 -4.22 8.20 9.69
C CYS A 442 -3.07 8.52 8.72
N CYS A 443 -2.93 7.78 7.62
CA CYS A 443 -1.96 8.07 6.57
C CYS A 443 -2.28 9.40 5.90
N ALA A 444 -3.54 9.66 5.54
CA ALA A 444 -3.98 10.94 4.96
C ALA A 444 -3.65 12.13 5.88
N ILE A 445 -3.93 12.01 7.18
CA ILE A 445 -3.60 13.05 8.17
C ILE A 445 -2.08 13.28 8.28
N LYS A 446 -1.29 12.20 8.35
CA LYS A 446 0.17 12.32 8.47
C LYS A 446 0.82 12.89 7.21
N SER A 447 0.19 12.68 6.05
CA SER A 447 0.65 13.17 4.76
C SER A 447 0.11 14.56 4.40
N GLY A 448 -0.77 15.15 5.21
CA GLY A 448 -1.32 16.50 5.00
C GLY A 448 -2.49 16.57 4.01
N PHE A 449 -3.18 15.45 3.77
CA PHE A 449 -4.33 15.33 2.86
C PHE A 449 -5.66 15.20 3.61
N GLU A 450 -5.73 15.53 4.90
CA GLU A 450 -6.94 15.38 5.71
C GLU A 450 -8.14 16.21 5.23
N PHE A 451 -7.87 17.35 4.58
CA PHE A 451 -8.89 18.24 4.01
C PHE A 451 -8.95 18.18 2.48
N ASP A 452 -8.22 17.25 1.86
CA ASP A 452 -8.33 17.08 0.41
C ASP A 452 -9.72 16.57 0.03
N THR A 453 -10.32 17.20 -0.98
CA THR A 453 -11.71 16.92 -1.35
C THR A 453 -11.91 15.48 -1.83
N ALA A 454 -10.99 14.92 -2.61
CA ALA A 454 -11.11 13.56 -3.14
C ALA A 454 -10.91 12.51 -2.05
N VAL A 455 -9.94 12.75 -1.15
CA VAL A 455 -9.68 11.89 0.01
C VAL A 455 -10.86 11.94 0.98
N SER A 456 -11.36 13.12 1.35
CA SER A 456 -12.51 13.28 2.24
C SER A 456 -13.78 12.65 1.66
N CYS A 457 -14.05 12.77 0.35
CA CYS A 457 -15.19 12.05 -0.27
C CYS A 457 -15.05 10.53 -0.12
N SER A 458 -13.84 10.00 -0.32
CA SER A 458 -13.57 8.57 -0.20
C SER A 458 -13.66 8.10 1.26
N LEU A 459 -13.29 8.95 2.23
CA LEU A 459 -13.45 8.69 3.67
C LEU A 459 -14.91 8.74 4.11
N ILE A 460 -15.69 9.72 3.64
CA ILE A 460 -17.14 9.82 3.88
C ILE A 460 -17.82 8.56 3.38
N ASP A 461 -17.53 8.15 2.14
CA ASP A 461 -18.04 6.93 1.55
C ASP A 461 -17.62 5.70 2.40
N ALA A 462 -16.37 5.68 2.85
CA ALA A 462 -15.84 4.56 3.60
C ALA A 462 -16.47 4.39 4.98
N TYR A 463 -16.45 5.43 5.81
CA TYR A 463 -17.05 5.39 7.13
C TYR A 463 -18.56 5.15 7.06
N SER A 464 -19.24 5.72 6.06
CA SER A 464 -20.67 5.47 5.87
C SER A 464 -20.96 4.01 5.52
N LYS A 465 -20.09 3.34 4.74
CA LYS A 465 -20.27 1.91 4.44
C LYS A 465 -20.15 1.04 5.70
N TYR A 466 -19.26 1.39 6.62
CA TYR A 466 -19.08 0.69 7.91
C TYR A 466 -20.03 1.19 9.01
N GLY A 467 -21.13 1.89 8.68
CA GLY A 467 -22.14 2.34 9.65
C GLY A 467 -21.75 3.54 10.53
N HIS A 468 -20.58 4.15 10.32
CA HIS A 468 -20.12 5.32 11.08
C HIS A 468 -20.55 6.63 10.40
N VAL A 469 -21.85 6.90 10.38
CA VAL A 469 -22.43 8.07 9.71
C VAL A 469 -22.04 9.39 10.39
N GLU A 470 -21.93 9.41 11.72
CA GLU A 470 -21.56 10.61 12.47
C GLU A 470 -20.14 11.07 12.14
N LEU A 471 -19.19 10.13 12.03
CA LEU A 471 -17.81 10.43 11.61
C LEU A 471 -17.78 10.93 10.16
N SER A 472 -18.62 10.35 9.29
CA SER A 472 -18.75 10.79 7.91
C SER A 472 -19.27 12.23 7.82
N HIS A 473 -20.27 12.58 8.64
CA HIS A 473 -20.78 13.94 8.74
C HIS A 473 -19.74 14.92 9.28
N GLN A 474 -19.00 14.53 10.33
CA GLN A 474 -17.92 15.36 10.89
C GLN A 474 -16.83 15.67 9.87
N ILE A 475 -16.44 14.69 9.04
CA ILE A 475 -15.47 14.88 7.96
C ILE A 475 -16.01 15.87 6.92
N PHE A 476 -17.31 15.76 6.59
CA PHE A 476 -17.96 16.68 5.66
C PHE A 476 -17.99 18.13 6.19
N GLU A 477 -18.32 18.34 7.46
CA GLU A 477 -18.38 19.67 8.08
C GLU A 477 -17.03 20.37 8.15
N GLN A 478 -15.92 19.62 8.18
CA GLN A 478 -14.57 20.16 8.19
C GLN A 478 -14.11 20.69 6.82
N LEU A 479 -14.88 20.45 5.75
CA LEU A 479 -14.56 20.95 4.41
C LEU A 479 -14.90 22.44 4.27
N HIS A 480 -13.91 23.25 3.89
CA HIS A 480 -14.08 24.70 3.71
C HIS A 480 -14.97 25.06 2.51
N SER A 481 -14.94 24.24 1.45
CA SER A 481 -15.69 24.46 0.21
C SER A 481 -16.09 23.14 -0.45
N PRO A 482 -17.08 22.41 0.12
CA PRO A 482 -17.54 21.13 -0.43
C PRO A 482 -18.13 21.33 -1.82
N ASN A 483 -17.72 20.50 -2.77
CA ASN A 483 -18.25 20.51 -4.14
C ASN A 483 -19.43 19.53 -4.26
N ALA A 484 -20.01 19.42 -5.47
CA ALA A 484 -21.12 18.51 -5.71
C ALA A 484 -20.82 17.05 -5.32
N ILE A 485 -19.60 16.57 -5.54
CA ILE A 485 -19.18 15.19 -5.25
C ILE A 485 -19.19 14.92 -3.73
N CYS A 486 -18.78 15.90 -2.91
CA CYS A 486 -18.88 15.80 -1.44
C CYS A 486 -20.32 15.62 -1.00
N PHE A 487 -21.22 16.44 -1.53
CA PHE A 487 -22.65 16.35 -1.24
C PHE A 487 -23.23 15.02 -1.71
N THR A 488 -22.89 14.55 -2.91
CA THR A 488 -23.31 13.23 -3.39
C THR A 488 -22.82 12.11 -2.45
N SER A 489 -21.58 12.20 -1.96
CA SER A 489 -20.99 11.20 -1.07
C SER A 489 -21.70 11.14 0.29
N ILE A 490 -22.00 12.29 0.91
CA ILE A 490 -22.71 12.31 2.20
C ILE A 490 -24.19 11.95 2.06
N ILE A 491 -24.85 12.36 0.96
CA ILE A 491 -26.24 11.95 0.66
C ILE A 491 -26.31 10.43 0.48
N ASN A 492 -25.35 9.83 -0.23
CA ASN A 492 -25.25 8.39 -0.37
C ASN A 492 -24.94 7.69 0.96
N GLY A 493 -24.12 8.32 1.81
CA GLY A 493 -23.81 7.84 3.15
C GLY A 493 -25.03 7.77 4.06
N TYR A 494 -25.91 8.76 3.99
CA TYR A 494 -27.21 8.74 4.68
C TYR A 494 -28.18 7.71 4.06
N ALA A 495 -28.26 7.66 2.73
CA ALA A 495 -29.17 6.76 2.01
C ALA A 495 -28.93 5.27 2.33
N ARG A 496 -27.66 4.84 2.36
CA ARG A 496 -27.32 3.44 2.64
C ARG A 496 -27.57 3.02 4.08
N ASN A 497 -27.59 3.96 5.03
CA ASN A 497 -27.82 3.72 6.45
C ASN A 497 -29.28 3.95 6.87
N GLY A 498 -30.21 4.08 5.91
CA GLY A 498 -31.63 4.26 6.19
C GLY A 498 -32.00 5.64 6.77
N MET A 499 -31.13 6.63 6.64
CA MET A 499 -31.31 8.01 7.12
C MET A 499 -31.74 8.93 5.97
N GLY A 500 -32.81 8.56 5.27
CA GLY A 500 -33.23 9.25 4.04
C GLY A 500 -33.61 10.71 4.22
N ARG A 501 -34.12 11.09 5.40
CA ARG A 501 -34.54 12.48 5.68
C ARG A 501 -33.33 13.41 5.76
N GLU A 502 -32.30 13.00 6.48
CA GLU A 502 -31.01 13.68 6.58
C GLU A 502 -30.33 13.78 5.21
N GLY A 503 -30.42 12.72 4.39
CA GLY A 503 -29.97 12.75 3.00
C GLY A 503 -30.69 13.81 2.14
N LEU A 504 -32.00 13.99 2.32
CA LEU A 504 -32.77 15.04 1.63
C LEU A 504 -32.45 16.44 2.15
N GLU A 505 -32.21 16.59 3.45
CA GLU A 505 -31.75 17.86 4.02
C GLU A 505 -30.42 18.30 3.40
N MET A 506 -29.47 17.37 3.23
CA MET A 506 -28.21 17.64 2.54
C MET A 506 -28.40 18.03 1.07
N LEU A 507 -29.37 17.44 0.37
CA LEU A 507 -29.73 17.81 -1.00
C LEU A 507 -30.27 19.25 -1.08
N GLU A 508 -31.10 19.65 -0.11
CA GLU A 508 -31.58 21.03 -0.03
C GLU A 508 -30.46 22.02 0.27
N ILE A 509 -29.54 21.68 1.18
CA ILE A 509 -28.37 22.50 1.51
C ILE A 509 -27.50 22.68 0.26
N MET A 510 -27.26 21.60 -0.50
CA MET A 510 -26.54 21.65 -1.78
C MET A 510 -27.19 22.66 -2.74
N ALA A 511 -28.52 22.59 -2.90
CA ALA A 511 -29.26 23.51 -3.77
C ALA A 511 -29.22 24.97 -3.27
N LYS A 512 -29.34 25.19 -1.95
CA LYS A 512 -29.24 26.53 -1.32
C LYS A 512 -27.86 27.16 -1.51
N GLN A 513 -26.80 26.35 -1.58
CA GLN A 513 -25.43 26.79 -1.89
C GLN A 513 -25.20 27.07 -3.39
N GLY A 514 -26.22 26.91 -4.24
CA GLY A 514 -26.12 27.15 -5.68
C GLY A 514 -25.41 26.03 -6.45
N LEU A 515 -25.11 24.90 -5.81
CA LEU A 515 -24.60 23.70 -6.47
C LEU A 515 -25.77 22.96 -7.13
N LYS A 516 -25.57 22.52 -8.37
CA LYS A 516 -26.61 21.81 -9.14
C LYS A 516 -26.49 20.30 -8.89
N PRO A 517 -27.53 19.65 -8.34
CA PRO A 517 -27.57 18.19 -8.24
C PRO A 517 -27.48 17.57 -9.63
N ASP A 518 -26.72 16.48 -9.75
CA ASP A 518 -26.60 15.69 -10.98
C ASP A 518 -27.45 14.41 -10.90
N ARG A 519 -27.35 13.59 -11.95
CA ARG A 519 -28.06 12.31 -12.03
C ARG A 519 -27.73 11.38 -10.85
N VAL A 520 -26.45 11.28 -10.46
CA VAL A 520 -26.01 10.39 -9.39
C VAL A 520 -26.52 10.88 -8.04
N THR A 521 -26.49 12.20 -7.80
CA THR A 521 -27.06 12.80 -6.59
C THR A 521 -28.54 12.46 -6.41
N PHE A 522 -29.33 12.57 -7.49
CA PHE A 522 -30.75 12.21 -7.45
C PHE A 522 -30.98 10.72 -7.22
N LEU A 523 -30.16 9.85 -7.82
CA LEU A 523 -30.22 8.42 -7.57
C LEU A 523 -29.96 8.08 -6.09
N CYS A 524 -28.94 8.68 -5.48
CA CYS A 524 -28.64 8.50 -4.05
C CYS A 524 -29.80 8.96 -3.17
N ALA A 525 -30.38 10.14 -3.45
CA ALA A 525 -31.52 10.67 -2.72
C ALA A 525 -32.76 9.75 -2.82
N LEU A 526 -33.10 9.27 -4.02
CA LEU A 526 -34.20 8.34 -4.25
C LEU A 526 -33.98 6.98 -3.57
N THR A 527 -32.74 6.49 -3.55
CA THR A 527 -32.36 5.28 -2.82
C THR A 527 -32.60 5.47 -1.32
N GLY A 528 -32.22 6.63 -0.77
CA GLY A 528 -32.49 6.99 0.61
C GLY A 528 -33.98 7.05 0.94
N CYS A 529 -34.79 7.62 0.04
CA CYS A 529 -36.25 7.59 0.17
C CYS A 529 -36.80 6.16 0.17
N SER A 530 -36.31 5.28 -0.72
CA SER A 530 -36.73 3.87 -0.79
C SER A 530 -36.46 3.13 0.52
N HIS A 531 -35.23 3.22 1.03
CA HIS A 531 -34.83 2.54 2.26
C HIS A 531 -35.54 3.08 3.51
N SER A 532 -35.96 4.35 3.49
CA SER A 532 -36.62 5.02 4.62
C SER A 532 -38.15 5.08 4.49
N GLY A 533 -38.72 4.54 3.40
CA GLY A 533 -40.16 4.56 3.15
C GLY A 533 -40.77 5.96 2.91
N LEU A 534 -39.98 6.93 2.47
CA LEU A 534 -40.41 8.32 2.24
C LEU A 534 -41.07 8.48 0.87
N VAL A 535 -42.29 7.96 0.72
CA VAL A 535 -43.00 7.89 -0.56
C VAL A 535 -43.26 9.27 -1.16
N GLU A 536 -43.82 10.21 -0.38
CA GLU A 536 -44.20 11.53 -0.88
C GLU A 536 -42.98 12.39 -1.21
N GLU A 537 -41.95 12.35 -0.36
CA GLU A 537 -40.69 13.01 -0.64
C GLU A 537 -39.99 12.40 -1.87
N GLY A 538 -39.98 11.07 -2.01
CA GLY A 538 -39.45 10.37 -3.20
C GLY A 538 -40.14 10.80 -4.51
N ARG A 539 -41.48 10.95 -4.50
CA ARG A 539 -42.24 11.49 -5.65
C ARG A 539 -41.82 12.91 -5.98
N SER A 540 -41.69 13.76 -4.96
CA SER A 540 -41.27 15.16 -5.12
C SER A 540 -39.89 15.23 -5.76
N VAL A 541 -38.93 14.44 -5.25
CA VAL A 541 -37.58 14.35 -5.78
C VAL A 541 -37.58 13.88 -7.23
N PHE A 542 -38.27 12.77 -7.56
CA PHE A 542 -38.35 12.24 -8.92
C PHE A 542 -38.97 13.23 -9.93
N ASN A 543 -40.02 13.94 -9.52
CA ASN A 543 -40.65 14.95 -10.37
C ASN A 543 -39.77 16.20 -10.54
N SER A 544 -39.07 16.62 -9.49
CA SER A 544 -38.19 17.80 -9.52
C SER A 544 -37.01 17.64 -10.48
N MET A 545 -36.49 16.40 -10.66
CA MET A 545 -35.46 16.08 -11.65
C MET A 545 -35.79 16.66 -13.03
N LYS A 546 -37.00 16.38 -13.54
CA LYS A 546 -37.43 16.84 -14.87
C LYS A 546 -37.91 18.29 -14.86
N SER A 547 -38.73 18.66 -13.88
CA SER A 547 -39.46 19.94 -13.86
C SER A 547 -38.61 21.14 -13.43
N ILE A 548 -37.65 20.95 -12.53
CA ILE A 548 -36.79 22.01 -11.98
C ILE A 548 -35.38 21.93 -12.57
N HIS A 549 -34.81 20.72 -12.66
CA HIS A 549 -33.41 20.53 -13.03
C HIS A 549 -33.17 20.15 -14.50
N GLY A 550 -34.24 19.85 -15.26
CA GLY A 550 -34.12 19.46 -16.67
C GLY A 550 -33.40 18.12 -16.89
N ILE A 551 -33.31 17.28 -15.87
CA ILE A 551 -32.68 15.97 -15.90
C ILE A 551 -33.75 14.92 -16.20
N HIS A 552 -33.56 14.15 -17.27
CA HIS A 552 -34.42 13.03 -17.60
C HIS A 552 -34.06 11.81 -16.74
N PRO A 553 -35.01 11.21 -16.00
CA PRO A 553 -34.78 9.98 -15.25
C PRO A 553 -34.38 8.82 -16.18
N ASP A 554 -33.33 8.09 -15.80
CA ASP A 554 -32.89 6.87 -16.47
C ASP A 554 -33.38 5.60 -15.76
N GLN A 555 -33.01 4.43 -16.28
CA GLN A 555 -33.42 3.12 -15.78
C GLN A 555 -33.21 2.93 -14.28
N GLN A 556 -32.09 3.41 -13.72
CA GLN A 556 -31.77 3.24 -12.29
C GLN A 556 -32.73 4.06 -11.41
N HIS A 557 -33.09 5.27 -11.85
CA HIS A 557 -34.07 6.11 -11.14
C HIS A 557 -35.46 5.47 -11.12
N TYR A 558 -35.89 4.87 -12.24
CA TYR A 558 -37.14 4.12 -12.31
C TYR A 558 -37.10 2.89 -11.39
N SER A 559 -35.99 2.16 -11.34
CA SER A 559 -35.82 1.00 -10.44
C SER A 559 -35.98 1.39 -8.97
N CYS A 560 -35.35 2.49 -8.53
CA CYS A 560 -35.49 2.97 -7.15
C CYS A 560 -36.94 3.36 -6.82
N MET A 561 -37.65 4.00 -7.75
CA MET A 561 -39.05 4.37 -7.55
C MET A 561 -39.99 3.15 -7.50
N VAL A 562 -39.72 2.13 -8.31
CA VAL A 562 -40.49 0.88 -8.30
C VAL A 562 -40.26 0.12 -6.99
N ASP A 563 -39.02 0.07 -6.49
CA ASP A 563 -38.69 -0.50 -5.18
C ASP A 563 -39.39 0.26 -4.04
N LEU A 564 -39.36 1.60 -4.05
CA LEU A 564 -40.03 2.45 -3.06
C LEU A 564 -41.55 2.22 -3.03
N LEU A 565 -42.21 2.26 -4.20
CA LEU A 565 -43.66 2.05 -4.32
C LEU A 565 -44.05 0.60 -4.00
N GLY A 566 -43.22 -0.36 -4.41
CA GLY A 566 -43.39 -1.79 -4.15
C GLY A 566 -43.33 -2.11 -2.65
N ARG A 567 -42.33 -1.58 -1.94
CA ARG A 567 -42.23 -1.69 -0.47
C ARG A 567 -43.42 -1.05 0.24
N ALA A 568 -43.92 0.09 -0.25
CA ALA A 568 -45.09 0.78 0.28
C ALA A 568 -46.44 0.12 -0.06
N GLY A 569 -46.46 -0.93 -0.89
CA GLY A 569 -47.69 -1.64 -1.29
C GLY A 569 -48.51 -0.94 -2.38
N LEU A 570 -47.96 0.11 -3.02
CA LEU A 570 -48.62 0.85 -4.11
C LEU A 570 -48.35 0.18 -5.47
N LEU A 571 -48.78 -1.08 -5.59
CA LEU A 571 -48.35 -1.98 -6.66
C LEU A 571 -48.91 -1.64 -8.05
N ASP A 572 -50.17 -1.21 -8.14
CA ASP A 572 -50.77 -0.75 -9.40
C ASP A 572 -50.03 0.48 -9.96
N GLU A 573 -49.57 1.35 -9.07
CA GLU A 573 -48.81 2.53 -9.45
C GLU A 573 -47.38 2.18 -9.85
N ALA A 574 -46.73 1.25 -9.14
CA ALA A 574 -45.42 0.73 -9.52
C ALA A 574 -45.45 0.07 -10.91
N GLU A 575 -46.48 -0.74 -11.21
CA GLU A 575 -46.71 -1.30 -12.55
C GLU A 575 -46.98 -0.20 -13.59
N GLY A 576 -47.74 0.83 -13.21
CA GLY A 576 -47.99 2.01 -14.05
C GLY A 576 -46.70 2.75 -14.41
N LEU A 577 -45.81 2.95 -13.46
CA LEU A 577 -44.53 3.62 -13.65
C LEU A 577 -43.59 2.81 -14.56
N LEU A 578 -43.55 1.49 -14.39
CA LEU A 578 -42.77 0.58 -15.24
C LEU A 578 -43.14 0.65 -16.71
N LYS A 579 -44.44 0.79 -17.03
CA LYS A 579 -44.92 0.92 -18.41
C LYS A 579 -44.42 2.19 -19.11
N HIS A 580 -44.03 3.21 -18.34
CA HIS A 580 -43.50 4.48 -18.83
C HIS A 580 -41.96 4.56 -18.78
N ALA A 581 -41.28 3.51 -18.34
CA ALA A 581 -39.81 3.48 -18.28
C ALA A 581 -39.18 3.50 -19.70
N PRO A 582 -38.01 4.16 -19.87
CA PRO A 582 -37.34 4.32 -21.17
C PRO A 582 -36.88 2.99 -21.81
N ALA A 583 -36.81 1.90 -21.05
CA ALA A 583 -36.60 0.54 -21.54
C ALA A 583 -37.71 -0.37 -20.97
N LYS A 584 -38.65 -0.81 -21.81
CA LYS A 584 -39.80 -1.65 -21.42
C LYS A 584 -39.43 -3.07 -20.98
N SER A 585 -38.14 -3.44 -20.97
CA SER A 585 -37.65 -4.82 -20.96
C SER A 585 -36.63 -5.13 -19.86
N ASP A 586 -36.55 -4.32 -18.80
CA ASP A 586 -35.65 -4.61 -17.68
C ASP A 586 -36.23 -5.67 -16.74
N SER A 587 -35.64 -6.86 -16.75
CA SER A 587 -36.01 -7.99 -15.90
C SER A 587 -35.87 -7.69 -14.41
N VAL A 588 -34.89 -6.86 -14.01
CA VAL A 588 -34.61 -6.57 -12.59
C VAL A 588 -35.77 -5.79 -11.96
N MET A 589 -36.33 -4.81 -12.66
CA MET A 589 -37.46 -4.03 -12.15
C MET A 589 -38.75 -4.86 -12.06
N TRP A 590 -39.00 -5.75 -13.04
CA TRP A 590 -40.15 -6.67 -12.99
C TRP A 590 -39.98 -7.74 -11.90
N SER A 591 -38.75 -8.21 -11.66
CA SER A 591 -38.41 -9.09 -10.54
C SER A 591 -38.67 -8.41 -9.19
N SER A 592 -38.25 -7.15 -9.02
CA SER A 592 -38.51 -6.38 -7.80
C SER A 592 -40.02 -6.19 -7.55
N LEU A 593 -40.79 -5.83 -8.59
CA LEU A 593 -42.25 -5.71 -8.48
C LEU A 593 -42.92 -7.04 -8.12
N LEU A 594 -42.53 -8.15 -8.75
CA LEU A 594 -43.08 -9.48 -8.45
C LEU A 594 -42.80 -9.88 -6.98
N GLN A 595 -41.61 -9.55 -6.48
CA GLN A 595 -41.24 -9.76 -5.08
C GLN A 595 -42.13 -8.92 -4.14
N SER A 596 -42.39 -7.65 -4.46
CA SER A 596 -43.31 -6.81 -3.69
C SER A 596 -44.76 -7.33 -3.73
N CYS A 597 -45.26 -7.76 -4.90
CA CYS A 597 -46.57 -8.38 -5.03
C CYS A 597 -46.70 -9.66 -4.18
N ARG A 598 -45.62 -10.44 -4.09
CA ARG A 598 -45.56 -11.61 -3.23
C ARG A 598 -45.69 -11.25 -1.75
N ILE A 599 -44.93 -10.26 -1.28
CA ILE A 599 -44.95 -9.79 0.11
C ILE A 599 -46.33 -9.23 0.51
N HIS A 600 -46.97 -8.45 -0.37
CA HIS A 600 -48.26 -7.81 -0.09
C HIS A 600 -49.47 -8.65 -0.50
N GLY A 601 -49.27 -9.84 -1.07
CA GLY A 601 -50.33 -10.78 -1.46
C GLY A 601 -51.18 -10.32 -2.66
N ASP A 602 -50.67 -9.45 -3.53
CA ASP A 602 -51.40 -8.97 -4.71
C ASP A 602 -51.35 -9.99 -5.85
N THR A 603 -52.47 -10.68 -6.02
CA THR A 603 -52.63 -11.72 -7.03
C THR A 603 -52.85 -11.17 -8.44
N ILE A 604 -53.26 -9.91 -8.60
CA ILE A 604 -53.66 -9.33 -9.88
C ILE A 604 -52.43 -8.77 -10.61
N VAL A 605 -51.67 -7.90 -9.94
CA VAL A 605 -50.42 -7.34 -10.47
C VAL A 605 -49.35 -8.43 -10.54
N GLY A 606 -49.26 -9.29 -9.51
CA GLY A 606 -48.26 -10.36 -9.44
C GLY A 606 -48.34 -11.37 -10.60
N ARG A 607 -49.54 -11.76 -11.05
CA ARG A 607 -49.69 -12.62 -12.25
C ARG A 607 -49.19 -11.96 -13.53
N ARG A 608 -49.45 -10.66 -13.69
CA ARG A 608 -48.96 -9.90 -14.85
C ARG A 608 -47.44 -9.78 -14.81
N ALA A 609 -46.88 -9.44 -13.66
CA ALA A 609 -45.44 -9.32 -13.45
C ALA A 609 -44.71 -10.66 -13.70
N ALA A 610 -45.22 -11.79 -13.16
CA ALA A 610 -44.64 -13.11 -13.38
C ALA A 610 -44.64 -13.51 -14.86
N LYS A 611 -45.73 -13.22 -15.59
CA LYS A 611 -45.82 -13.48 -17.03
C LYS A 611 -44.80 -12.65 -17.82
N VAL A 612 -44.74 -11.35 -17.57
CA VAL A 612 -43.80 -10.45 -18.27
C VAL A 612 -42.36 -10.83 -17.98
N LEU A 613 -42.02 -11.16 -16.73
CA LEU A 613 -40.67 -11.57 -16.35
C LEU A 613 -40.22 -12.84 -17.08
N MET A 614 -41.07 -13.87 -17.15
CA MET A 614 -40.77 -15.11 -17.90
C MET A 614 -40.68 -14.92 -19.41
N GLU A 615 -41.35 -13.90 -19.97
CA GLU A 615 -41.24 -13.53 -21.39
C GLU A 615 -39.94 -12.77 -21.67
N LEU A 616 -39.44 -11.98 -20.71
CA LEU A 616 -38.20 -11.21 -20.84
C LEU A 616 -36.94 -12.06 -20.69
N GLU A 617 -36.93 -13.02 -19.74
CA GLU A 617 -35.80 -13.91 -19.50
C GLU A 617 -36.20 -15.40 -19.60
N PRO A 618 -36.44 -15.91 -20.82
CA PRO A 618 -36.92 -17.27 -21.03
C PRO A 618 -35.86 -18.35 -20.71
N GLU A 619 -34.61 -17.96 -20.51
CA GLU A 619 -33.47 -18.86 -20.25
C GLU A 619 -32.90 -18.74 -18.82
N ASP A 620 -33.33 -17.77 -18.00
CA ASP A 620 -32.81 -17.57 -16.66
C ASP A 620 -33.52 -18.46 -15.60
N PRO A 621 -32.83 -19.40 -14.93
CA PRO A 621 -33.44 -20.21 -13.89
C PRO A 621 -33.96 -19.42 -12.67
N ALA A 622 -33.39 -18.25 -12.34
CA ALA A 622 -33.82 -17.47 -11.17
C ALA A 622 -35.22 -16.88 -11.38
N THR A 623 -35.50 -16.37 -12.57
CA THR A 623 -36.82 -15.90 -13.00
C THR A 623 -37.91 -16.97 -12.87
N TYR A 624 -37.68 -18.19 -13.34
CA TYR A 624 -38.67 -19.28 -13.24
C TYR A 624 -38.89 -19.74 -11.79
N LEU A 625 -37.85 -19.71 -10.96
CA LEU A 625 -37.96 -20.01 -9.53
C LEU A 625 -38.78 -18.95 -8.80
N GLN A 626 -38.54 -17.67 -9.10
CA GLN A 626 -39.27 -16.56 -8.49
C GLN A 626 -40.76 -16.61 -8.85
N ALA A 627 -41.09 -16.85 -10.13
CA ALA A 627 -42.46 -17.04 -10.58
C ALA A 627 -43.12 -18.27 -9.92
N SER A 628 -42.43 -19.41 -9.85
CA SER A 628 -42.94 -20.62 -9.18
C SER A 628 -43.21 -20.38 -7.69
N SER A 629 -42.34 -19.65 -6.99
CA SER A 629 -42.52 -19.28 -5.58
C SER A 629 -43.78 -18.44 -5.39
N PHE A 630 -43.97 -17.42 -6.24
CA PHE A 630 -45.16 -16.58 -6.22
C PHE A 630 -46.46 -17.40 -6.39
N TYR A 631 -46.53 -18.27 -7.42
CA TYR A 631 -47.71 -19.11 -7.65
C TYR A 631 -47.97 -20.12 -6.51
N SER A 632 -46.92 -20.61 -5.86
CA SER A 632 -47.05 -21.49 -4.70
C SER A 632 -47.65 -20.77 -3.49
N GLU A 633 -47.25 -19.52 -3.24
CA GLU A 633 -47.69 -18.74 -2.07
C GLU A 633 -49.13 -18.25 -2.20
N ILE A 634 -49.61 -17.98 -3.42
CA ILE A 634 -51.03 -17.66 -3.67
C ILE A 634 -51.94 -18.90 -3.71
N GLY A 635 -51.40 -20.10 -3.42
CA GLY A 635 -52.15 -21.36 -3.32
C GLY A 635 -52.35 -22.10 -4.64
N GLU A 636 -51.75 -21.67 -5.74
CA GLU A 636 -51.85 -22.30 -7.07
C GLU A 636 -50.70 -23.26 -7.33
N LEU A 637 -50.68 -24.34 -6.54
CA LEU A 637 -49.62 -25.34 -6.54
C LEU A 637 -49.45 -26.02 -7.92
N GLU A 638 -50.53 -26.19 -8.67
CA GLU A 638 -50.49 -26.85 -9.99
C GLU A 638 -49.76 -26.02 -11.05
N ILE A 639 -49.96 -24.70 -11.05
CA ILE A 639 -49.22 -23.77 -11.92
C ILE A 639 -47.75 -23.70 -11.48
N SER A 640 -47.49 -23.68 -10.18
CA SER A 640 -46.14 -23.69 -9.63
C SER A 640 -45.34 -24.94 -10.07
N MET A 641 -45.98 -26.11 -10.05
CA MET A 641 -45.38 -27.37 -10.52
C MET A 641 -45.10 -27.35 -12.02
N GLN A 642 -46.05 -26.89 -12.84
CA GLN A 642 -45.85 -26.77 -14.29
C GLN A 642 -44.67 -25.85 -14.64
N ILE A 643 -44.50 -24.73 -13.92
CA ILE A 643 -43.38 -23.80 -14.11
C ILE A 643 -42.04 -24.49 -13.76
N ARG A 644 -41.97 -25.29 -12.69
CA ARG A 644 -40.77 -26.05 -12.32
C ARG A 644 -40.45 -27.14 -13.34
N GLU A 645 -41.45 -27.83 -13.86
CA GLU A 645 -41.28 -28.86 -14.90
C GLU A 645 -40.75 -28.24 -16.21
N ILE A 646 -41.23 -27.06 -16.60
CA ILE A 646 -40.71 -26.31 -17.75
C ILE A 646 -39.23 -25.95 -17.56
N ALA A 647 -38.84 -25.50 -16.36
CA ALA A 647 -37.43 -25.19 -16.06
C ALA A 647 -36.52 -26.43 -16.11
N ILE A 648 -37.00 -27.58 -15.61
CA ILE A 648 -36.29 -28.87 -15.67
C ILE A 648 -36.17 -29.37 -17.11
N ALA A 649 -37.25 -29.30 -17.89
CA ALA A 649 -37.26 -29.73 -19.29
C ALA A 649 -36.29 -28.92 -20.16
N ARG A 650 -36.05 -27.66 -19.81
CA ARG A 650 -35.09 -26.77 -20.49
C ARG A 650 -33.63 -26.90 -20.00
N ARG A 651 -33.33 -27.82 -19.08
CA ARG A 651 -31.98 -28.09 -18.53
C ARG A 651 -31.28 -26.85 -17.96
N MET A 652 -32.04 -25.95 -17.35
CA MET A 652 -31.50 -24.73 -16.75
C MET A 652 -30.60 -25.09 -15.55
N LYS A 653 -29.37 -24.59 -15.54
CA LYS A 653 -28.40 -24.81 -14.45
C LYS A 653 -28.32 -23.58 -13.57
N ARG A 654 -28.35 -23.79 -12.25
CA ARG A 654 -28.19 -22.73 -11.25
C ARG A 654 -26.70 -22.53 -10.95
N GLU A 655 -26.22 -21.31 -11.07
CA GLU A 655 -25.02 -20.88 -10.36
C GLU A 655 -25.40 -20.54 -8.91
N MET A 656 -24.66 -21.07 -7.95
CA MET A 656 -24.88 -20.74 -6.54
C MET A 656 -24.30 -19.35 -6.28
N GLY A 657 -25.16 -18.34 -6.29
CA GLY A 657 -24.81 -17.02 -5.77
C GLY A 657 -24.52 -17.11 -4.28
N HIS A 658 -23.40 -16.53 -3.86
CA HIS A 658 -23.06 -16.34 -2.46
C HIS A 658 -23.36 -14.89 -2.09
N SER A 659 -24.07 -14.68 -0.98
CA SER A 659 -24.31 -13.37 -0.41
C SER A 659 -23.96 -13.42 1.07
N LEU A 660 -23.00 -12.62 1.50
CA LEU A 660 -22.77 -12.34 2.91
C LEU A 660 -23.83 -11.35 3.37
N ILE A 661 -24.54 -11.68 4.44
CA ILE A 661 -25.49 -10.78 5.11
C ILE A 661 -24.98 -10.59 6.53
N GLU A 662 -24.56 -9.37 6.83
CA GLU A 662 -24.27 -8.92 8.19
C GLU A 662 -25.61 -8.58 8.86
N VAL A 663 -26.05 -9.38 9.84
CA VAL A 663 -27.33 -9.17 10.53
C VAL A 663 -27.08 -8.42 11.83
N ASN A 664 -27.54 -7.17 11.91
CA ASN A 664 -27.60 -6.39 13.15
C ASN A 664 -28.89 -6.74 13.92
N THR A 665 -28.79 -7.45 15.04
CA THR A 665 -29.86 -7.52 16.05
C THR A 665 -29.35 -7.19 17.44
N HIS A 666 -30.03 -6.23 18.09
CA HIS A 666 -29.73 -5.76 19.43
C HIS A 666 -30.40 -6.66 20.48
N GLY A 667 -29.60 -7.32 21.33
CA GLY A 667 -30.09 -7.99 22.53
C GLY A 667 -28.98 -8.64 23.37
N VAL A 668 -28.87 -8.29 24.65
CA VAL A 668 -27.75 -8.64 25.56
C VAL A 668 -27.58 -10.16 25.83
N ALA A 669 -28.53 -11.00 25.43
CA ALA A 669 -28.37 -12.47 25.45
C ALA A 669 -27.71 -13.04 24.17
N GLU A 670 -27.74 -12.29 23.06
CA GLU A 670 -27.08 -12.62 21.78
C GLU A 670 -25.60 -12.19 21.74
N ASN A 671 -25.13 -11.35 22.68
CA ASN A 671 -23.72 -10.92 22.71
C ASN A 671 -22.74 -12.08 22.82
N ARG A 672 -23.08 -13.19 23.50
CA ARG A 672 -22.23 -14.39 23.47
C ARG A 672 -22.20 -15.02 22.09
N VAL A 673 -23.36 -15.22 21.45
CA VAL A 673 -23.44 -15.86 20.12
C VAL A 673 -22.79 -15.00 19.02
N TYR A 674 -22.91 -13.67 19.11
CA TYR A 674 -22.27 -12.74 18.18
C TYR A 674 -20.76 -12.67 18.39
N ASP A 675 -20.28 -12.60 19.64
CA ASP A 675 -18.84 -12.71 19.96
C ASP A 675 -18.29 -14.08 19.51
N ASP A 676 -19.09 -15.14 19.64
CA ASP A 676 -18.76 -16.50 19.23
C ASP A 676 -18.66 -16.62 17.69
N ILE A 677 -19.60 -16.03 16.93
CA ILE A 677 -19.59 -16.02 15.45
C ILE A 677 -18.50 -15.11 14.91
N ALA A 678 -18.36 -13.88 15.42
CA ALA A 678 -17.30 -12.95 15.00
C ALA A 678 -15.90 -13.52 15.29
N MET A 679 -15.75 -14.25 16.40
CA MET A 679 -14.53 -14.98 16.70
C MET A 679 -14.32 -16.15 15.73
N ILE A 680 -15.37 -16.91 15.37
CA ILE A 680 -15.27 -17.97 14.36
C ILE A 680 -14.84 -17.37 13.01
N GLU A 681 -15.47 -16.29 12.56
CA GLU A 681 -15.12 -15.59 11.31
C GLU A 681 -13.69 -15.04 11.33
N GLU A 682 -13.26 -14.42 12.44
CA GLU A 682 -11.87 -13.97 12.62
C GLU A 682 -10.89 -15.15 12.50
N LEU A 683 -11.18 -16.29 13.15
CA LEU A 683 -10.34 -17.48 13.10
C LEU A 683 -10.35 -18.17 11.73
N GLU A 684 -11.47 -18.14 11.01
CA GLU A 684 -11.64 -18.68 9.66
C GLU A 684 -10.93 -17.80 8.61
N SER A 685 -10.85 -16.48 8.80
CA SER A 685 -10.11 -15.56 7.91
C SER A 685 -8.61 -15.84 7.80
N PHE A 686 -8.05 -16.68 8.69
CA PHE A 686 -6.63 -17.05 8.69
C PHE A 686 -6.28 -18.23 7.78
N ASP A 687 -7.17 -18.60 6.86
CA ASP A 687 -6.95 -19.73 5.96
C ASP A 687 -5.60 -19.63 5.21
N ILE A 688 -5.05 -20.80 4.95
CA ILE A 688 -3.83 -20.94 4.16
C ILE A 688 -4.28 -20.77 2.71
N GLU A 689 -4.11 -19.56 2.15
CA GLU A 689 -4.35 -19.33 0.73
C GLU A 689 -3.68 -20.43 -0.08
N GLU A 690 -4.45 -21.17 -0.88
CA GLU A 690 -3.94 -21.94 -2.01
C GLU A 690 -3.56 -20.96 -3.12
N GLY A 691 -2.73 -19.97 -2.79
CA GLY A 691 -2.16 -19.04 -3.73
C GLY A 691 -1.07 -19.79 -4.48
N ASN A 692 -1.21 -19.83 -5.81
CA ASN A 692 -0.26 -20.34 -6.79
C ASN A 692 1.13 -20.49 -6.18
N ASP A 693 1.54 -21.74 -5.96
CA ASP A 693 2.95 -22.05 -5.82
C ASP A 693 3.66 -21.21 -6.88
N VAL A 694 4.53 -20.30 -6.45
CA VAL A 694 5.54 -19.81 -7.36
C VAL A 694 6.25 -21.10 -7.76
N GLU A 695 5.86 -21.64 -8.92
CA GLU A 695 6.65 -22.55 -9.70
C GLU A 695 7.98 -21.81 -9.89
N PHE A 696 8.91 -22.00 -8.95
CA PHE A 696 10.24 -22.39 -9.35
C PHE A 696 10.04 -23.71 -10.10
N SER A 697 9.65 -23.55 -11.36
CA SER A 697 9.58 -24.57 -12.38
C SER A 697 10.81 -25.45 -12.22
N GLU A 698 10.52 -26.73 -12.03
CA GLU A 698 11.45 -27.85 -12.06
C GLU A 698 12.58 -27.83 -11.01
N SER A 699 12.74 -28.99 -10.37
CA SER A 699 14.04 -29.35 -9.82
C SER A 699 15.04 -29.25 -10.98
N PRO A 700 16.11 -28.44 -10.92
CA PRO A 700 17.08 -28.47 -12.00
C PRO A 700 17.71 -29.84 -11.99
N LEU A 701 17.28 -30.72 -12.89
CA LEU A 701 18.26 -31.58 -13.55
C LEU A 701 19.34 -30.63 -14.07
N TRP A 702 20.60 -30.96 -13.78
CA TRP A 702 21.78 -30.15 -14.06
C TRP A 702 22.07 -29.98 -15.57
N THR A 703 21.05 -29.77 -16.39
CA THR A 703 21.12 -29.66 -17.84
C THR A 703 19.95 -28.84 -18.39
N SER A 704 19.99 -27.52 -18.25
CA SER A 704 19.55 -26.64 -19.36
C SER A 704 20.06 -25.22 -19.17
N GLU A 705 20.55 -24.68 -20.27
CA GLU A 705 21.18 -23.39 -20.46
C GLU A 705 20.23 -22.23 -20.07
N HIS A 706 20.80 -21.16 -19.50
CA HIS A 706 20.27 -19.78 -19.41
C HIS A 706 20.22 -19.07 -18.04
N VAL A 707 20.97 -19.50 -17.01
CA VAL A 707 21.63 -18.58 -16.05
C VAL A 707 22.84 -19.32 -15.47
N SER A 708 24.07 -18.88 -15.73
CA SER A 708 25.26 -19.48 -15.10
C SER A 708 25.30 -19.11 -13.60
N LYS A 709 24.75 -19.96 -12.73
CA LYS A 709 24.95 -19.81 -11.27
C LYS A 709 26.42 -20.13 -10.95
N ILE A 710 27.05 -19.34 -10.08
CA ILE A 710 28.45 -19.53 -9.74
C ILE A 710 28.55 -20.59 -8.64
N LEU A 711 29.06 -21.76 -9.00
CA LEU A 711 29.23 -22.88 -8.07
C LEU A 711 30.44 -22.65 -7.15
N VAL A 712 30.20 -22.73 -5.84
CA VAL A 712 31.20 -22.65 -4.78
C VAL A 712 31.13 -23.96 -4.01
N ASN A 713 31.95 -24.94 -4.43
CA ASN A 713 32.02 -26.26 -3.82
C ASN A 713 32.99 -26.25 -2.63
N VAL A 714 32.55 -26.69 -1.44
CA VAL A 714 33.40 -26.77 -0.23
C VAL A 714 34.70 -27.57 -0.43
N ASP A 715 34.69 -28.59 -1.30
CA ASP A 715 35.88 -29.38 -1.64
C ASP A 715 36.97 -28.54 -2.32
N ALA A 716 36.57 -27.56 -3.14
CA ALA A 716 37.50 -26.66 -3.82
C ALA A 716 38.23 -25.72 -2.84
N PHE A 717 37.74 -25.62 -1.60
CA PHE A 717 38.34 -24.85 -0.50
C PHE A 717 39.10 -25.75 0.49
N GLY A 718 39.34 -27.01 0.13
CA GLY A 718 40.19 -27.93 0.90
C GLY A 718 39.45 -28.78 1.93
N ALA A 719 38.13 -28.92 1.82
CA ALA A 719 37.37 -29.83 2.68
C ALA A 719 37.75 -31.30 2.40
N ALA A 720 38.05 -32.05 3.46
CA ALA A 720 38.42 -33.45 3.45
C ALA A 720 37.20 -34.38 3.34
N GLY A 721 36.05 -34.01 3.91
CA GLY A 721 34.78 -34.71 3.69
C GLY A 721 34.78 -36.20 4.08
N ASP A 722 35.58 -36.57 5.08
CA ASP A 722 35.73 -37.94 5.62
C ASP A 722 34.98 -38.16 6.95
N GLY A 723 34.37 -37.11 7.50
CA GLY A 723 33.62 -37.10 8.77
C GLY A 723 34.50 -37.01 10.01
N VAL A 724 35.81 -36.87 9.87
CA VAL A 724 36.78 -36.91 10.96
C VAL A 724 37.70 -35.69 10.97
N ALA A 725 38.19 -35.26 9.80
CA ALA A 725 39.00 -34.07 9.67
C ALA A 725 38.15 -32.79 9.84
N ASP A 726 38.70 -31.80 10.54
CA ASP A 726 38.02 -30.52 10.78
C ASP A 726 37.94 -29.69 9.48
N ASP A 727 36.75 -29.64 8.89
CA ASP A 727 36.44 -28.95 7.64
C ASP A 727 35.99 -27.49 7.83
N THR A 728 36.01 -26.99 9.07
CA THR A 728 35.44 -25.67 9.43
C THR A 728 36.02 -24.52 8.61
N GLN A 729 37.34 -24.49 8.40
CA GLN A 729 37.99 -23.42 7.63
C GLN A 729 37.64 -23.45 6.14
N ALA A 730 37.45 -24.65 5.56
CA ALA A 730 37.00 -24.79 4.19
C ALA A 730 35.57 -24.26 4.02
N PHE A 731 34.67 -24.58 4.98
CA PHE A 731 33.30 -24.05 5.00
C PHE A 731 33.24 -22.54 5.16
N LEU A 732 34.04 -21.95 6.05
CA LEU A 732 34.13 -20.49 6.20
C LEU A 732 34.62 -19.81 4.92
N SER A 733 35.66 -20.34 4.30
CA SER A 733 36.22 -19.78 3.06
C SER A 733 35.24 -19.89 1.88
N ALA A 734 34.56 -21.04 1.77
CA ALA A 734 33.50 -21.25 0.79
C ALA A 734 32.29 -20.33 1.04
N TRP A 735 31.88 -20.15 2.30
CA TRP A 735 30.83 -19.22 2.68
C TRP A 735 31.17 -17.78 2.30
N ASP A 736 32.35 -17.28 2.67
CA ASP A 736 32.77 -15.91 2.36
C ASP A 736 32.77 -15.65 0.86
N LYS A 737 33.19 -16.66 0.06
CA LYS A 737 33.12 -16.57 -1.39
C LYS A 737 31.69 -16.60 -1.92
N ALA A 738 30.86 -17.53 -1.46
CA ALA A 738 29.48 -17.67 -1.92
C ALA A 738 28.65 -16.44 -1.53
N CYS A 739 28.69 -16.03 -0.27
CA CYS A 739 27.93 -14.91 0.28
C CYS A 739 28.32 -13.57 -0.36
N SER A 740 29.58 -13.37 -0.79
CA SER A 740 30.00 -12.15 -1.52
C SER A 740 29.72 -12.18 -3.03
N THR A 741 29.28 -13.31 -3.58
CA THR A 741 29.09 -13.50 -5.02
C THR A 741 27.60 -13.57 -5.38
N PRO A 742 27.09 -12.71 -6.28
CA PRO A 742 25.67 -12.76 -6.69
C PRO A 742 25.35 -14.04 -7.45
N LYS A 743 24.13 -14.58 -7.26
CA LYS A 743 23.63 -15.81 -7.91
C LYS A 743 24.56 -17.02 -7.72
N SER A 744 25.16 -17.15 -6.54
CA SER A 744 26.06 -18.24 -6.20
C SER A 744 25.33 -19.45 -5.61
N VAL A 745 25.96 -20.62 -5.72
CA VAL A 745 25.54 -21.87 -5.08
C VAL A 745 26.65 -22.35 -4.15
N LEU A 746 26.41 -22.34 -2.84
CA LEU A 746 27.27 -23.03 -1.88
C LEU A 746 26.90 -24.52 -1.90
N LEU A 747 27.79 -25.37 -2.40
CA LEU A 747 27.53 -26.81 -2.54
C LEU A 747 28.26 -27.61 -1.47
N VAL A 748 27.51 -28.44 -0.74
CA VAL A 748 28.00 -29.54 0.10
C VAL A 748 27.72 -30.87 -0.64
N PRO A 749 28.75 -31.47 -1.28
CA PRO A 749 28.59 -32.62 -2.18
C PRO A 749 28.02 -33.88 -1.55
N GLN A 750 27.22 -34.62 -2.34
CA GLN A 750 26.67 -35.93 -1.98
C GLN A 750 27.75 -36.98 -1.72
N GLY A 751 27.49 -37.92 -0.81
CA GLY A 751 28.34 -39.09 -0.55
C GLY A 751 29.56 -38.81 0.32
N ARG A 752 29.67 -37.62 0.88
CA ARG A 752 30.76 -37.18 1.77
C ARG A 752 30.20 -36.67 3.09
N SER A 753 31.01 -36.73 4.13
CA SER A 753 30.65 -36.30 5.48
C SER A 753 31.65 -35.25 5.97
N TYR A 754 31.18 -34.08 6.41
CA TYR A 754 32.07 -32.97 6.78
C TYR A 754 31.94 -32.68 8.26
N LEU A 755 33.03 -32.82 9.02
CA LEU A 755 33.04 -32.44 10.43
C LEU A 755 33.24 -30.93 10.53
N VAL A 756 32.20 -30.21 10.94
CA VAL A 756 32.20 -28.74 11.05
C VAL A 756 31.99 -28.35 12.50
N ASN A 757 32.90 -27.57 13.07
CA ASN A 757 32.79 -27.07 14.44
C ASN A 757 31.74 -25.95 14.53
N ALA A 758 31.39 -25.50 15.75
CA ALA A 758 30.43 -24.41 15.96
C ALA A 758 30.79 -23.16 15.16
N THR A 759 29.93 -22.80 14.21
CA THR A 759 30.22 -21.82 13.16
C THR A 759 29.03 -20.90 12.94
N ARG A 760 29.32 -19.59 12.88
CA ARG A 760 28.34 -18.58 12.53
C ARG A 760 28.58 -18.02 11.14
N PHE A 761 27.65 -18.29 10.24
CA PHE A 761 27.60 -17.78 8.88
C PHE A 761 26.81 -16.46 8.86
N LYS A 762 27.49 -15.36 8.59
CA LYS A 762 26.90 -14.01 8.65
C LYS A 762 26.70 -13.44 7.26
N GLY A 763 25.51 -12.89 7.02
CA GLY A 763 25.23 -11.98 5.92
C GLY A 763 25.48 -10.50 6.28
N PRO A 764 25.00 -9.55 5.45
CA PRO A 764 24.15 -9.77 4.28
C PRO A 764 24.94 -10.40 3.12
N CYS A 765 24.30 -11.31 2.39
CA CYS A 765 24.86 -11.90 1.19
C CYS A 765 24.39 -11.14 -0.07
N ALA A 766 25.17 -11.26 -1.14
CA ALA A 766 24.79 -10.81 -2.47
C ALA A 766 23.53 -11.55 -2.97
N ASP A 767 22.79 -10.91 -3.88
CA ASP A 767 21.45 -11.35 -4.27
C ASP A 767 21.41 -12.79 -4.82
N LYS A 768 20.37 -13.55 -4.41
CA LYS A 768 20.06 -14.94 -4.83
C LYS A 768 21.11 -16.01 -4.48
N LEU A 769 21.53 -16.08 -3.22
CA LEU A 769 22.35 -17.19 -2.70
C LEU A 769 21.51 -18.48 -2.56
N LEU A 770 22.01 -19.56 -3.14
CA LEU A 770 21.49 -20.93 -2.96
C LEU A 770 22.48 -21.73 -2.10
N ILE A 771 21.99 -22.43 -1.09
CA ILE A 771 22.77 -23.36 -0.27
C ILE A 771 22.27 -24.77 -0.58
N GLN A 772 23.07 -25.51 -1.36
CA GLN A 772 22.78 -26.88 -1.78
C GLN A 772 23.50 -27.84 -0.82
N ILE A 773 22.73 -28.56 0.01
CA ILE A 773 23.26 -29.56 0.94
C ILE A 773 22.82 -30.95 0.48
N ASP A 774 23.71 -31.65 -0.22
CA ASP A 774 23.48 -33.02 -0.70
C ASP A 774 24.26 -34.07 0.12
N GLY A 775 25.33 -33.65 0.77
CA GLY A 775 26.15 -34.48 1.67
C GLY A 775 25.70 -34.47 3.12
N THR A 776 26.56 -34.98 4.01
CA THR A 776 26.33 -34.96 5.46
C THR A 776 27.23 -33.93 6.12
N ILE A 777 26.68 -33.05 6.95
CA ILE A 777 27.43 -32.18 7.85
C ILE A 777 27.29 -32.76 9.25
N VAL A 778 28.40 -33.00 9.95
CA VAL A 778 28.45 -33.68 11.26
C VAL A 778 29.06 -32.75 12.30
N ALA A 779 28.46 -32.70 13.49
CA ALA A 779 28.96 -31.92 14.61
C ALA A 779 30.04 -32.67 15.42
N PRO A 780 30.93 -31.95 16.11
CA PRO A 780 31.75 -32.54 17.16
C PRO A 780 30.88 -33.17 18.26
N ASP A 781 31.18 -34.42 18.62
CA ASP A 781 30.36 -35.20 19.55
C ASP A 781 30.75 -34.99 21.03
N GLU A 782 31.99 -34.57 21.32
CA GLU A 782 32.53 -34.40 22.67
C GLU A 782 32.12 -33.07 23.34
N PRO A 783 31.26 -33.07 24.39
CA PRO A 783 30.84 -31.82 25.05
C PRO A 783 31.98 -31.02 25.68
N LYS A 784 33.07 -31.69 26.06
CA LYS A 784 34.26 -31.05 26.65
C LYS A 784 35.07 -30.24 25.64
N ASN A 785 34.97 -30.60 24.36
CA ASN A 785 35.74 -29.99 23.27
C ASN A 785 34.91 -28.98 22.48
N TRP A 786 33.68 -28.69 22.92
CA TRP A 786 32.78 -27.74 22.25
C TRP A 786 33.32 -26.31 22.33
N ASP A 787 33.10 -25.52 21.27
CA ASP A 787 33.57 -24.14 21.20
C ASP A 787 32.95 -23.26 22.31
N PRO A 788 33.76 -22.72 23.24
CA PRO A 788 33.25 -21.87 24.31
C PRO A 788 32.70 -20.53 23.82
N LYS A 789 33.03 -20.10 22.58
CA LYS A 789 32.48 -18.86 21.99
C LYS A 789 31.05 -19.04 21.51
N ASN A 790 30.65 -20.26 21.16
CA ASN A 790 29.32 -20.60 20.66
C ASN A 790 28.71 -21.75 21.47
N PRO A 791 28.47 -21.55 22.78
CA PRO A 791 28.05 -22.64 23.68
C PRO A 791 26.61 -23.14 23.44
N ARG A 792 25.83 -22.43 22.63
CA ARG A 792 24.38 -22.67 22.43
C ARG A 792 23.97 -22.90 20.98
N ASN A 793 24.84 -22.63 20.00
CA ASN A 793 24.53 -22.75 18.59
C ASN A 793 25.65 -23.52 17.87
N TRP A 794 25.29 -24.43 16.97
CA TRP A 794 26.23 -25.11 16.08
C TRP A 794 26.31 -24.43 14.71
N LEU A 795 25.32 -24.59 13.83
CA LEU A 795 25.27 -23.94 12.52
C LEU A 795 24.32 -22.74 12.59
N ASP A 796 24.88 -21.55 12.78
CA ASP A 796 24.14 -20.30 12.99
C ASP A 796 24.21 -19.42 11.75
N PHE A 797 23.11 -19.35 10.99
CA PHE A 797 22.98 -18.48 9.83
C PHE A 797 22.22 -17.23 10.21
N SER A 798 22.88 -16.07 10.08
CA SER A 798 22.31 -14.80 10.55
C SER A 798 22.39 -13.69 9.52
N LYS A 799 21.39 -12.78 9.56
CA LYS A 799 21.29 -11.61 8.67
C LYS A 799 21.19 -11.98 7.18
N LEU A 800 20.47 -13.05 6.88
CA LEU A 800 20.20 -13.49 5.52
C LEU A 800 18.96 -12.78 4.96
N LYS A 801 18.98 -12.51 3.65
CA LYS A 801 17.82 -11.99 2.90
C LYS A 801 17.69 -12.74 1.58
N GLY A 802 16.55 -13.38 1.32
CA GLY A 802 16.27 -14.02 0.04
C GLY A 802 17.11 -15.27 -0.25
N VAL A 803 17.35 -16.11 0.75
CA VAL A 803 18.23 -17.30 0.65
C VAL A 803 17.42 -18.59 0.62
N LEU A 804 17.79 -19.50 -0.28
CA LEU A 804 17.20 -20.84 -0.37
C LEU A 804 18.21 -21.90 0.10
N PHE A 805 17.81 -22.69 1.09
CA PHE A 805 18.46 -23.95 1.48
C PHE A 805 17.69 -25.09 0.81
N GLN A 806 18.39 -25.95 0.08
CA GLN A 806 17.79 -27.12 -0.53
C GLN A 806 18.76 -28.30 -0.60
N GLY A 807 18.22 -29.49 -0.83
CA GLY A 807 18.99 -30.71 -1.03
C GLY A 807 18.44 -31.84 -0.17
N GLY A 808 18.90 -33.08 -0.44
CA GLY A 808 18.51 -34.27 0.33
C GLY A 808 19.52 -34.65 1.42
N GLY A 809 20.46 -33.76 1.73
CA GLY A 809 21.55 -34.00 2.66
C GLY A 809 21.12 -34.01 4.13
N ILE A 810 22.08 -34.37 4.99
CA ILE A 810 21.87 -34.64 6.41
C ILE A 810 22.69 -33.65 7.25
N ILE A 811 22.05 -33.02 8.24
CA ILE A 811 22.71 -32.27 9.30
C ILE A 811 22.63 -33.12 10.58
N ASP A 812 23.74 -33.70 11.00
CA ASP A 812 23.82 -34.59 12.15
C ASP A 812 24.50 -33.92 13.35
N GLY A 813 23.72 -33.66 14.40
CA GLY A 813 24.20 -33.03 15.63
C GLY A 813 25.02 -33.94 16.55
N SER A 814 25.14 -35.25 16.29
CA SER A 814 25.95 -36.16 17.11
C SER A 814 25.64 -36.09 18.64
N GLY A 815 24.35 -35.97 18.99
CA GLY A 815 23.89 -35.66 20.35
C GLY A 815 24.08 -36.76 21.41
N SER A 816 24.44 -37.99 21.05
CA SER A 816 24.46 -39.15 21.97
C SER A 816 25.24 -38.92 23.28
N LYS A 817 26.46 -38.36 23.19
CA LYS A 817 27.30 -38.03 24.37
C LYS A 817 26.73 -36.86 25.17
N TRP A 818 26.12 -35.89 24.50
CA TRP A 818 25.43 -34.77 25.15
C TRP A 818 24.26 -35.26 25.99
N TRP A 819 23.42 -36.13 25.42
CA TRP A 819 22.29 -36.74 26.12
C TRP A 819 22.74 -37.58 27.32
N ALA A 820 23.79 -38.39 27.17
CA ALA A 820 24.37 -39.17 28.27
C ALA A 820 24.90 -38.30 29.43
N SER A 821 25.41 -37.11 29.11
CA SER A 821 25.90 -36.14 30.10
C SER A 821 24.81 -35.23 30.70
N SER A 822 23.57 -35.31 30.20
CA SER A 822 22.49 -34.40 30.60
C SER A 822 22.04 -34.65 32.05
N CYS A 823 21.78 -33.56 32.77
CA CYS A 823 21.18 -33.63 34.11
C CYS A 823 19.73 -34.15 34.08
N LYS A 824 19.05 -34.07 32.92
CA LYS A 824 17.71 -34.62 32.73
C LYS A 824 17.71 -36.15 32.66
N ARG A 825 18.83 -36.78 32.26
CA ARG A 825 19.02 -38.24 32.38
C ARG A 825 19.55 -38.68 33.74
N ASN A 826 20.49 -37.92 34.31
CA ASN A 826 21.05 -38.20 35.61
C ASN A 826 21.16 -36.91 36.44
N LYS A 827 20.32 -36.76 37.46
CA LYS A 827 20.25 -35.56 38.32
C LYS A 827 21.56 -35.23 39.06
N SER A 828 22.50 -36.17 39.16
CA SER A 828 23.85 -35.90 39.71
C SER A 828 24.79 -35.16 38.75
N ASN A 829 24.47 -35.11 37.45
CA ASN A 829 25.22 -34.34 36.47
C ASN A 829 24.89 -32.84 36.59
N PRO A 830 25.85 -31.93 36.30
CA PRO A 830 25.56 -30.50 36.24
C PRO A 830 24.61 -30.20 35.07
N CYS A 831 23.55 -29.41 35.32
CA CYS A 831 22.67 -28.94 34.25
C CYS A 831 23.39 -27.94 33.36
N ARG A 832 23.86 -28.41 32.20
CA ARG A 832 24.50 -27.60 31.16
C ARG A 832 23.61 -27.57 29.93
N GLY A 833 23.52 -26.40 29.32
CA GLY A 833 22.88 -26.26 28.02
C GLY A 833 23.71 -26.94 26.92
N ALA A 834 23.03 -27.51 25.93
CA ALA A 834 23.63 -28.08 24.72
C ALA A 834 23.32 -27.20 23.47
N PRO A 835 24.09 -27.31 22.39
CA PRO A 835 23.90 -26.48 21.20
C PRO A 835 22.66 -26.88 20.38
N THR A 836 22.04 -25.90 19.72
CA THR A 836 21.08 -26.12 18.62
C THR A 836 21.82 -26.47 17.34
N ALA A 837 21.31 -27.45 16.57
CA ALA A 837 21.98 -27.92 15.37
C ALA A 837 21.96 -26.89 14.23
N LEU A 838 20.77 -26.44 13.82
CA LEU A 838 20.59 -25.41 12.78
C LEU A 838 19.79 -24.22 13.31
N THR A 839 20.32 -23.01 13.14
CA THR A 839 19.65 -21.77 13.53
C THR A 839 19.57 -20.81 12.34
N ILE A 840 18.37 -20.34 12.03
CA ILE A 840 18.14 -19.16 11.16
C ILE A 840 17.79 -17.98 12.08
N ASP A 841 18.68 -16.99 12.14
CA ASP A 841 18.55 -15.85 13.04
C ASP A 841 18.51 -14.50 12.30
N SER A 842 17.70 -13.57 12.80
CA SER A 842 17.70 -12.17 12.33
C SER A 842 17.62 -12.05 10.79
N SER A 843 16.82 -12.91 10.14
CA SER A 843 16.82 -13.10 8.68
C SER A 843 15.43 -12.91 8.07
N SER A 844 15.36 -12.64 6.76
CA SER A 844 14.08 -12.49 6.07
C SER A 844 14.03 -13.20 4.72
N SER A 845 12.85 -13.70 4.34
CA SER A 845 12.65 -14.42 3.07
C SER A 845 13.64 -15.59 2.93
N VAL A 846 13.51 -16.58 3.83
CA VAL A 846 14.36 -17.78 3.85
C VAL A 846 13.50 -19.00 3.55
N TRP A 847 13.96 -19.83 2.62
CA TRP A 847 13.32 -21.10 2.27
C TRP A 847 14.22 -22.25 2.65
N VAL A 848 13.67 -23.29 3.27
CA VAL A 848 14.38 -24.54 3.57
C VAL A 848 13.57 -25.70 3.02
N LYS A 849 14.15 -26.46 2.09
CA LYS A 849 13.47 -27.55 1.40
C LYS A 849 14.25 -28.86 1.44
N GLY A 850 13.60 -29.95 1.87
CA GLY A 850 14.08 -31.33 1.66
C GLY A 850 15.19 -31.83 2.60
N LEU A 851 15.69 -31.00 3.52
CA LEU A 851 16.79 -31.37 4.41
C LEU A 851 16.37 -32.37 5.50
N THR A 852 17.31 -33.21 5.92
CA THR A 852 17.18 -34.06 7.11
C THR A 852 18.06 -33.52 8.23
N ILE A 853 17.48 -33.25 9.41
CA ILE A 853 18.22 -32.79 10.59
C ILE A 853 18.05 -33.83 11.69
N GLN A 854 19.14 -34.48 12.10
CA GLN A 854 19.07 -35.60 13.03
C GLN A 854 20.02 -35.46 14.21
N ASN A 855 19.67 -36.18 15.29
CA ASN A 855 20.49 -36.34 16.48
C ASN A 855 21.04 -35.02 17.04
N SER A 856 20.23 -33.96 17.05
CA SER A 856 20.67 -32.68 17.62
C SER A 856 21.02 -32.83 19.10
N GLN A 857 22.03 -32.09 19.54
CA GLN A 857 22.45 -32.07 20.94
C GLN A 857 21.36 -31.49 21.85
N GLN A 858 20.59 -30.52 21.34
CA GLN A 858 19.39 -29.97 21.97
C GLN A 858 18.29 -29.74 20.91
N MET A 859 18.03 -28.50 20.47
CA MET A 859 17.03 -28.23 19.44
C MET A 859 17.55 -28.55 18.04
N HIS A 860 16.74 -29.12 17.15
CA HIS A 860 17.18 -29.47 15.79
C HIS A 860 17.22 -28.24 14.90
N PHE A 861 16.11 -27.50 14.83
CA PHE A 861 16.00 -26.34 13.97
C PHE A 861 15.35 -25.17 14.71
N THR A 862 16.09 -24.09 14.92
CA THR A 862 15.57 -22.84 15.50
C THR A 862 15.38 -21.74 14.45
N ILE A 863 14.23 -21.08 14.48
CA ILE A 863 13.92 -19.84 13.77
C ILE A 863 13.80 -18.73 14.82
N SER A 864 14.67 -17.74 14.73
CA SER A 864 14.78 -16.67 15.72
C SER A 864 14.82 -15.30 15.05
N ARG A 865 14.08 -14.31 15.57
CA ARG A 865 14.10 -12.92 15.11
C ARG A 865 13.93 -12.75 13.60
N SER A 866 13.16 -13.63 12.96
CA SER A 866 13.12 -13.76 11.50
C SER A 866 11.72 -13.55 10.94
N GLN A 867 11.64 -13.15 9.67
CA GLN A 867 10.37 -12.85 8.98
C GLN A 867 10.27 -13.59 7.65
N SER A 868 9.09 -14.13 7.34
CA SER A 868 8.84 -14.81 6.05
C SER A 868 9.77 -16.00 5.83
N VAL A 869 9.70 -16.98 6.74
CA VAL A 869 10.46 -18.24 6.65
C VAL A 869 9.53 -19.37 6.17
N ARG A 870 9.98 -20.15 5.20
CA ARG A 870 9.23 -21.28 4.61
C ARG A 870 10.03 -22.57 4.80
N ILE A 871 9.46 -23.56 5.45
CA ILE A 871 10.07 -24.87 5.67
C ILE A 871 9.18 -25.93 5.04
N ILE A 872 9.70 -26.64 4.05
CA ILE A 872 8.94 -27.57 3.22
C ILE A 872 9.70 -28.89 3.12
N ASP A 873 9.02 -30.02 3.28
CA ASP A 873 9.62 -31.36 3.12
C ASP A 873 10.82 -31.64 4.06
N VAL A 874 10.89 -30.98 5.22
CA VAL A 874 11.99 -31.18 6.18
C VAL A 874 11.70 -32.36 7.10
N GLN A 875 12.72 -33.18 7.31
CA GLN A 875 12.68 -34.32 8.24
C GLN A 875 13.55 -34.05 9.46
N VAL A 876 13.01 -34.33 10.64
CA VAL A 876 13.71 -34.20 11.91
C VAL A 876 13.60 -35.51 12.69
N SER A 877 14.73 -36.03 13.17
CA SER A 877 14.76 -37.31 13.88
C SER A 877 15.78 -37.37 15.01
N ALA A 878 15.34 -37.75 16.20
CA ALA A 878 16.17 -38.19 17.32
C ALA A 878 15.48 -39.34 18.08
N PRO A 879 16.21 -40.11 18.91
CA PRO A 879 15.61 -41.11 19.79
C PRO A 879 14.54 -40.51 20.72
N GLU A 880 13.48 -41.25 21.03
CA GLU A 880 12.40 -40.80 21.94
C GLU A 880 12.91 -40.44 23.34
N ASP A 881 14.02 -41.04 23.78
CA ASP A 881 14.65 -40.80 25.08
C ASP A 881 15.74 -39.69 25.02
N SER A 882 15.81 -38.91 23.94
CA SER A 882 16.74 -37.78 23.83
C SER A 882 16.25 -36.56 24.64
N PRO A 883 16.96 -36.16 25.71
CA PRO A 883 16.46 -35.15 26.63
C PRO A 883 16.49 -33.74 26.02
N ASN A 884 15.37 -33.01 26.13
CA ASN A 884 15.25 -31.59 25.80
C ASN A 884 15.52 -31.28 24.32
N THR A 885 15.11 -32.19 23.43
CA THR A 885 15.33 -32.06 21.99
C THR A 885 14.08 -31.60 21.27
N ASP A 886 13.90 -30.28 21.16
CA ASP A 886 12.83 -29.74 20.30
C ASP A 886 13.14 -30.02 18.83
N GLY A 887 12.12 -30.29 18.03
CA GLY A 887 12.24 -30.44 16.59
C GLY A 887 12.43 -29.09 15.91
N ILE A 888 11.33 -28.38 15.66
CA ILE A 888 11.34 -27.03 15.10
C ILE A 888 10.91 -26.02 16.17
N HIS A 889 11.84 -25.15 16.56
CA HIS A 889 11.66 -24.14 17.59
C HIS A 889 11.51 -22.75 16.97
N ILE A 890 10.42 -22.04 17.26
CA ILE A 890 10.10 -20.73 16.70
C ILE A 890 10.02 -19.69 17.82
N THR A 891 10.86 -18.66 17.75
CA THR A 891 10.94 -17.56 18.74
C THR A 891 11.09 -16.22 18.05
N ASP A 892 10.45 -15.16 18.58
CA ASP A 892 10.56 -13.78 18.07
C ASP A 892 10.39 -13.64 16.54
N SER A 893 9.59 -14.48 15.90
CA SER A 893 9.55 -14.60 14.44
C SER A 893 8.15 -14.48 13.86
N THR A 894 8.02 -13.91 12.67
CA THR A 894 6.74 -13.63 12.03
C THR A 894 6.61 -14.24 10.63
N ASN A 895 5.39 -14.58 10.22
CA ASN A 895 5.09 -15.12 8.89
C ASN A 895 5.86 -16.42 8.58
N VAL A 896 5.82 -17.41 9.48
CA VAL A 896 6.48 -18.71 9.27
C VAL A 896 5.48 -19.72 8.70
N LEU A 897 5.86 -20.45 7.64
CA LEU A 897 5.11 -21.58 7.11
C LEU A 897 5.90 -22.87 7.28
N LEU A 898 5.29 -23.89 7.88
CA LEU A 898 5.78 -25.26 7.92
C LEU A 898 4.86 -26.14 7.08
N GLN A 899 5.39 -26.87 6.10
CA GLN A 899 4.59 -27.72 5.23
C GLN A 899 5.25 -29.09 5.02
N ASN A 900 4.45 -30.15 5.10
CA ASN A 900 4.89 -31.52 4.82
C ASN A 900 6.14 -31.95 5.63
N CYS A 901 6.20 -31.56 6.91
CA CYS A 901 7.35 -31.84 7.77
C CYS A 901 7.10 -33.11 8.58
N LYS A 902 8.14 -33.95 8.72
CA LYS A 902 8.12 -35.17 9.54
C LYS A 902 9.09 -35.05 10.69
N ILE A 903 8.59 -35.09 11.91
CA ILE A 903 9.35 -34.74 13.11
C ILE A 903 9.16 -35.82 14.17
N GLY A 904 10.26 -36.40 14.65
CA GLY A 904 10.27 -37.29 15.80
C GLY A 904 11.47 -36.97 16.69
N THR A 905 11.22 -36.66 17.96
CA THR A 905 12.27 -36.28 18.93
C THR A 905 11.89 -36.72 20.33
N GLY A 906 12.73 -36.47 21.34
CA GLY A 906 12.39 -36.71 22.75
C GLY A 906 11.73 -35.53 23.47
N ASP A 907 11.36 -34.44 22.78
CA ASP A 907 10.63 -33.30 23.34
C ASP A 907 9.63 -32.75 22.31
N ASP A 908 9.30 -31.46 22.31
CA ASP A 908 8.28 -30.88 21.43
C ASP A 908 8.68 -31.05 19.94
N CYS A 909 7.80 -31.62 19.11
CA CYS A 909 8.03 -31.68 17.66
C CYS A 909 8.12 -30.27 17.09
N ILE A 910 7.17 -29.41 17.50
CA ILE A 910 7.16 -27.99 17.16
C ILE A 910 6.88 -27.22 18.44
N SER A 911 7.74 -26.26 18.75
CA SER A 911 7.61 -25.38 19.92
C SER A 911 7.56 -23.91 19.47
N ILE A 912 6.48 -23.21 19.82
CA ILE A 912 6.27 -21.80 19.48
C ILE A 912 6.31 -20.98 20.77
N VAL A 913 7.24 -20.04 20.88
CA VAL A 913 7.44 -19.22 22.09
C VAL A 913 7.24 -17.73 21.81
N SER A 914 7.49 -16.90 22.82
CA SER A 914 7.18 -15.46 22.83
C SER A 914 7.74 -14.72 21.61
N GLY A 915 7.05 -13.63 21.22
CA GLY A 915 7.40 -12.78 20.09
C GLY A 915 7.04 -13.37 18.73
N SER A 916 6.34 -14.50 18.70
CA SER A 916 5.99 -15.20 17.46
C SER A 916 4.59 -14.87 16.97
N SER A 917 4.42 -14.62 15.67
CA SER A 917 3.08 -14.39 15.11
C SER A 917 2.92 -14.80 13.65
N ASN A 918 1.67 -15.06 13.23
CA ASN A 918 1.34 -15.53 11.87
C ASN A 918 2.14 -16.79 11.50
N ILE A 919 1.96 -17.84 12.29
CA ILE A 919 2.60 -19.15 12.11
C ILE A 919 1.57 -20.08 11.49
N LYS A 920 1.85 -20.57 10.28
CA LYS A 920 1.00 -21.50 9.53
C LYS A 920 1.68 -22.85 9.43
N MET A 921 0.95 -23.93 9.69
CA MET A 921 1.45 -25.30 9.65
C MET A 921 0.47 -26.15 8.84
N LYS A 922 0.94 -26.82 7.78
CA LYS A 922 0.12 -27.69 6.92
C LYS A 922 0.75 -29.06 6.77
N THR A 923 -0.02 -30.12 6.99
CA THR A 923 0.44 -31.52 6.83
C THR A 923 1.68 -31.82 7.67
N ILE A 924 1.53 -31.82 9.00
CA ILE A 924 2.61 -32.14 9.94
C ILE A 924 2.51 -33.58 10.43
N TYR A 925 3.61 -34.33 10.37
CA TYR A 925 3.73 -35.65 11.00
C TYR A 925 4.61 -35.52 12.23
N CYS A 926 4.05 -35.78 13.41
CA CYS A 926 4.75 -35.64 14.68
C CYS A 926 4.68 -36.94 15.49
N GLY A 927 5.83 -37.45 15.91
CA GLY A 927 5.88 -38.62 16.78
C GLY A 927 7.07 -39.54 16.52
N PRO A 928 7.74 -40.07 17.57
CA PRO A 928 7.49 -39.81 19.00
C PRO A 928 7.90 -38.37 19.43
N GLY A 929 7.53 -37.95 20.65
CA GLY A 929 7.85 -36.63 21.21
C GLY A 929 6.74 -36.03 22.10
N HIS A 930 6.82 -34.73 22.41
CA HIS A 930 5.87 -33.99 23.24
C HIS A 930 4.77 -33.25 22.47
N GLY A 931 4.63 -33.52 21.17
CA GLY A 931 3.56 -32.95 20.35
C GLY A 931 3.89 -31.56 19.80
N ILE A 932 2.84 -30.76 19.59
CA ILE A 932 2.94 -29.38 19.12
C ILE A 932 2.55 -28.46 20.28
N SER A 933 3.51 -27.63 20.72
CA SER A 933 3.39 -26.82 21.93
C SER A 933 3.55 -25.32 21.67
N ILE A 934 2.69 -24.51 22.27
CA ILE A 934 2.90 -23.09 22.49
C ILE A 934 3.41 -22.89 23.92
N GLY A 935 4.60 -22.33 24.07
CA GLY A 935 5.26 -22.04 25.35
C GLY A 935 6.54 -22.85 25.60
N SER A 936 7.15 -22.77 26.78
CA SER A 936 6.62 -22.15 28.00
C SER A 936 6.69 -20.62 27.99
N LEU A 937 5.54 -19.97 28.17
CA LEU A 937 5.43 -18.51 28.22
C LEU A 937 5.39 -18.01 29.67
N GLY A 938 5.87 -16.79 29.90
CA GLY A 938 5.71 -16.10 31.20
C GLY A 938 6.65 -16.56 32.32
N LYS A 939 7.69 -17.36 31.99
CA LYS A 939 8.70 -17.80 32.96
C LYS A 939 9.39 -16.58 33.58
N ASP A 940 9.71 -16.66 34.88
CA ASP A 940 10.37 -15.56 35.62
C ASP A 940 9.62 -14.22 35.53
N ASN A 941 8.28 -14.28 35.51
CA ASN A 941 7.37 -13.12 35.35
C ASN A 941 7.58 -12.34 34.03
N SER A 942 8.08 -13.01 32.98
CA SER A 942 8.30 -12.40 31.67
C SER A 942 6.98 -12.13 30.92
N SER A 943 7.05 -11.29 29.88
CA SER A 943 5.94 -11.14 28.94
C SER A 943 6.00 -12.21 27.83
N GLY A 944 4.89 -12.90 27.60
CA GLY A 944 4.69 -13.90 26.57
C GLY A 944 3.65 -13.43 25.56
N ILE A 945 4.04 -13.22 24.30
CA ILE A 945 3.09 -12.83 23.24
C ILE A 945 3.18 -13.83 22.08
N VAL A 946 2.07 -14.51 21.78
CA VAL A 946 1.92 -15.38 20.60
C VAL A 946 0.55 -15.12 19.96
N THR A 947 0.49 -14.92 18.64
CA THR A 947 -0.80 -14.69 17.98
C THR A 947 -0.87 -15.18 16.54
N LYS A 948 -2.07 -15.53 16.06
CA LYS A 948 -2.32 -16.00 14.68
C LYS A 948 -1.52 -17.27 14.37
N VAL A 949 -1.80 -18.35 15.11
CA VAL A 949 -1.20 -19.66 14.89
C VAL A 949 -2.25 -20.58 14.28
N VAL A 950 -2.00 -21.12 13.10
CA VAL A 950 -2.91 -22.02 12.40
C VAL A 950 -2.20 -23.34 12.10
N LEU A 951 -2.76 -24.44 12.59
CA LEU A 951 -2.40 -25.80 12.20
C LEU A 951 -3.55 -26.39 11.39
N ASP A 952 -3.30 -26.73 10.14
CA ASP A 952 -4.23 -27.41 9.27
C ASP A 952 -3.66 -28.76 8.81
N SER A 953 -4.29 -29.84 9.21
CA SER A 953 -3.85 -31.21 8.91
C SER A 953 -2.57 -31.61 9.65
N ALA A 954 -2.71 -32.47 10.65
CA ALA A 954 -1.57 -33.09 11.33
C ALA A 954 -1.86 -34.53 11.74
N PHE A 955 -0.83 -35.36 11.77
CA PHE A 955 -0.88 -36.73 12.29
C PHE A 955 0.11 -36.88 13.45
N LEU A 956 -0.42 -37.08 14.65
CA LEU A 956 0.36 -37.23 15.87
C LEU A 956 0.30 -38.69 16.34
N ARG A 957 1.45 -39.31 16.57
CA ARG A 957 1.53 -40.74 16.94
C ARG A 957 2.49 -40.98 18.08
N GLY A 958 2.03 -41.63 19.15
CA GLY A 958 2.86 -42.04 20.28
C GLY A 958 3.51 -40.87 21.03
N THR A 959 2.90 -39.67 20.99
CA THR A 959 3.43 -38.48 21.67
C THR A 959 2.87 -38.35 23.09
N THR A 960 3.61 -37.70 23.99
CA THR A 960 3.12 -37.43 25.35
C THR A 960 2.03 -36.37 25.38
N ASN A 961 2.07 -35.38 24.49
CA ASN A 961 0.98 -34.43 24.30
C ASN A 961 0.60 -34.33 22.82
N GLY A 962 -0.61 -33.87 22.54
CA GLY A 962 -1.08 -33.56 21.21
C GLY A 962 -0.86 -32.09 20.88
N LEU A 963 -1.85 -31.28 21.23
CA LEU A 963 -1.89 -29.84 21.04
C LEU A 963 -1.86 -29.16 22.42
N ARG A 964 -0.77 -28.47 22.72
CA ARG A 964 -0.50 -27.98 24.07
C ARG A 964 -0.25 -26.47 24.11
N ILE A 965 -0.82 -25.77 25.08
CA ILE A 965 -0.46 -24.39 25.45
C ILE A 965 -0.01 -24.40 26.92
N LYS A 966 1.25 -24.02 27.19
CA LYS A 966 1.85 -24.06 28.53
C LYS A 966 2.37 -22.68 28.95
N THR A 967 1.94 -22.19 30.12
CA THR A 967 2.38 -20.88 30.65
C THR A 967 2.70 -20.98 32.14
N TRP A 968 3.66 -20.18 32.61
CA TRP A 968 3.99 -20.06 34.02
C TRP A 968 3.07 -19.04 34.71
N GLN A 969 2.67 -19.34 35.96
CA GLN A 969 2.08 -18.34 36.86
C GLN A 969 3.09 -17.22 37.14
N GLY A 970 2.62 -15.97 37.16
CA GLY A 970 3.41 -14.76 37.33
C GLY A 970 3.65 -13.98 36.03
N GLY A 971 3.53 -14.65 34.87
CA GLY A 971 3.73 -14.06 33.54
C GLY A 971 2.70 -13.00 33.15
N SER A 972 2.98 -12.29 32.06
CA SER A 972 2.09 -11.29 31.45
C SER A 972 2.05 -11.43 29.92
N GLY A 973 1.17 -10.72 29.22
CA GLY A 973 1.01 -10.83 27.76
C GLY A 973 -0.18 -11.72 27.37
N PHE A 974 -0.17 -12.28 26.17
CA PHE A 974 -1.29 -13.06 25.66
C PHE A 974 -0.92 -14.13 24.62
N VAL A 975 -1.72 -15.21 24.60
CA VAL A 975 -1.86 -16.14 23.49
C VAL A 975 -3.26 -15.96 22.91
N ARG A 976 -3.37 -15.53 21.65
CA ARG A 976 -4.69 -15.31 21.02
C ARG A 976 -4.73 -15.68 19.55
N ALA A 977 -5.92 -15.95 19.04
CA ALA A 977 -6.15 -16.30 17.65
C ALA A 977 -5.35 -17.55 17.24
N VAL A 978 -5.64 -18.68 17.90
CA VAL A 978 -5.01 -19.97 17.62
C VAL A 978 -6.06 -20.94 17.09
N ARG A 979 -5.83 -21.53 15.91
CA ARG A 979 -6.71 -22.53 15.31
C ARG A 979 -5.95 -23.82 15.05
N TYR A 980 -6.41 -24.90 15.66
CA TYR A 980 -5.98 -26.25 15.34
C TYR A 980 -7.11 -26.98 14.63
N GLN A 981 -6.85 -27.47 13.42
CA GLN A 981 -7.85 -28.18 12.64
C GLN A 981 -7.33 -29.42 11.90
N ASN A 982 -8.24 -30.36 11.65
CA ASN A 982 -8.00 -31.58 10.87
C ASN A 982 -6.86 -32.43 11.45
N VAL A 983 -6.83 -32.60 12.77
CA VAL A 983 -5.76 -33.32 13.47
C VAL A 983 -6.18 -34.76 13.77
N ARG A 984 -5.35 -35.72 13.37
CA ARG A 984 -5.52 -37.14 13.68
C ARG A 984 -4.48 -37.60 14.71
N MET A 985 -4.92 -38.30 15.74
CA MET A 985 -4.08 -38.75 16.84
C MET A 985 -4.10 -40.27 17.01
N GLU A 986 -2.96 -40.89 17.26
CA GLU A 986 -2.83 -42.31 17.56
C GLU A 986 -1.96 -42.49 18.81
N ASP A 987 -2.54 -43.06 19.86
CA ASP A 987 -1.81 -43.41 21.08
C ASP A 987 -1.14 -42.21 21.78
N VAL A 988 -1.79 -41.03 21.74
CA VAL A 988 -1.29 -39.77 22.32
C VAL A 988 -1.67 -39.68 23.80
N ALA A 989 -0.75 -39.37 24.71
CA ALA A 989 -1.10 -39.40 26.14
C ALA A 989 -2.02 -38.24 26.57
N ASN A 990 -1.72 -37.00 26.21
CA ASN A 990 -2.56 -35.82 26.52
C ASN A 990 -2.97 -35.09 25.23
N PRO A 991 -4.08 -35.46 24.58
CA PRO A 991 -4.46 -34.96 23.25
C PRO A 991 -4.60 -33.43 23.15
N ILE A 992 -5.41 -32.80 24.00
CA ILE A 992 -5.66 -31.35 23.99
C ILE A 992 -5.42 -30.81 25.40
N LEU A 993 -4.50 -29.87 25.53
CA LEU A 993 -4.03 -29.39 26.82
C LEU A 993 -3.79 -27.87 26.84
N ILE A 994 -4.44 -27.16 27.75
CA ILE A 994 -4.03 -25.82 28.19
C ILE A 994 -3.64 -25.94 29.66
N ASP A 995 -2.42 -25.51 30.00
CA ASP A 995 -1.89 -25.55 31.36
C ASP A 995 -1.22 -24.21 31.71
N GLN A 996 -1.94 -23.35 32.43
CA GLN A 996 -1.39 -22.11 32.97
C GLN A 996 -0.66 -22.30 34.31
N PHE A 997 -0.63 -23.52 34.85
CA PHE A 997 0.07 -23.87 36.10
C PHE A 997 1.38 -24.61 35.83
N TYR A 998 1.88 -24.56 34.59
CA TYR A 998 3.09 -25.26 34.19
C TYR A 998 4.30 -24.86 35.06
N CYS A 999 5.00 -25.85 35.59
CA CYS A 999 6.16 -25.68 36.48
C CYS A 999 7.19 -26.79 36.27
N ASP A 1000 8.29 -26.51 35.56
CA ASP A 1000 9.47 -27.39 35.43
C ASP A 1000 10.58 -26.96 36.41
N SER A 1001 10.19 -26.51 37.60
CA SER A 1001 11.13 -26.12 38.67
C SER A 1001 11.24 -27.27 39.69
N PRO A 1002 12.44 -27.57 40.21
CA PRO A 1002 12.60 -28.55 41.28
C PRO A 1002 11.96 -28.09 42.61
N ASN A 1003 11.69 -26.79 42.76
CA ASN A 1003 10.91 -26.25 43.87
C ASN A 1003 9.48 -25.98 43.40
N GLU A 1004 8.49 -26.23 44.28
CA GLU A 1004 7.08 -25.94 44.00
C GLU A 1004 6.87 -24.48 43.55
N CYS A 1005 6.28 -24.32 42.37
CA CYS A 1005 5.86 -23.01 41.88
C CYS A 1005 4.63 -22.57 42.65
N LYS A 1006 4.71 -21.43 43.32
CA LYS A 1006 3.54 -20.85 44.00
C LYS A 1006 2.56 -20.31 42.97
N ASN A 1007 1.27 -20.50 43.21
CA ASN A 1007 0.22 -19.81 42.46
C ASN A 1007 0.40 -18.29 42.65
N GLN A 1008 0.35 -17.54 41.56
CA GLN A 1008 0.51 -16.09 41.54
C GLN A 1008 -0.77 -15.44 41.01
N THR A 1009 -0.91 -14.14 41.20
CA THR A 1009 -2.09 -13.37 40.77
C THR A 1009 -2.01 -12.88 39.34
N SER A 1010 -0.99 -13.27 38.56
CA SER A 1010 -0.83 -12.91 37.15
C SER A 1010 -0.53 -14.14 36.31
N ALA A 1011 -0.98 -14.16 35.06
CA ALA A 1011 -0.62 -15.18 34.07
C ALA A 1011 -0.69 -14.59 32.65
N VAL A 1012 -0.15 -15.31 31.67
CA VAL A 1012 -0.33 -14.97 30.25
C VAL A 1012 -1.78 -15.21 29.86
N GLN A 1013 -2.49 -14.19 29.38
CA GLN A 1013 -3.91 -14.30 29.01
C GLN A 1013 -4.07 -15.25 27.82
N ILE A 1014 -4.96 -16.23 27.91
CA ILE A 1014 -5.25 -17.14 26.79
C ILE A 1014 -6.68 -16.87 26.33
N SER A 1015 -6.87 -16.56 25.05
CA SER A 1015 -8.21 -16.38 24.48
C SER A 1015 -8.29 -16.70 22.99
N GLN A 1016 -9.51 -16.89 22.46
CA GLN A 1016 -9.75 -17.14 21.04
C GLN A 1016 -8.97 -18.36 20.52
N ILE A 1017 -9.21 -19.52 21.13
CA ILE A 1017 -8.55 -20.79 20.80
C ILE A 1017 -9.58 -21.75 20.22
N MET A 1018 -9.38 -22.21 18.98
CA MET A 1018 -10.28 -23.16 18.31
C MET A 1018 -9.60 -24.50 18.07
N TYR A 1019 -10.33 -25.56 18.40
CA TYR A 1019 -10.02 -26.95 18.08
C TYR A 1019 -11.14 -27.50 17.20
N ARG A 1020 -10.82 -27.92 15.96
CA ARG A 1020 -11.82 -28.35 14.98
C ARG A 1020 -11.42 -29.66 14.29
N ASN A 1021 -12.38 -30.58 14.09
CA ASN A 1021 -12.14 -31.83 13.36
C ASN A 1021 -10.93 -32.62 13.89
N ILE A 1022 -10.91 -32.88 15.20
CA ILE A 1022 -9.80 -33.61 15.84
C ILE A 1022 -10.30 -35.00 16.22
N SER A 1023 -9.60 -36.04 15.77
CA SER A 1023 -10.02 -37.42 16.06
C SER A 1023 -8.84 -38.33 16.40
N GLY A 1024 -9.06 -39.36 17.22
CA GLY A 1024 -7.99 -40.28 17.54
C GLY A 1024 -8.12 -41.06 18.84
N THR A 1025 -6.98 -41.60 19.28
CA THR A 1025 -6.90 -42.39 20.53
C THR A 1025 -5.98 -41.75 21.56
N THR A 1026 -6.37 -41.87 22.84
CA THR A 1026 -5.63 -41.35 24.00
C THR A 1026 -5.19 -42.42 24.99
N LYS A 1027 -4.10 -42.19 25.74
CA LYS A 1027 -3.69 -43.02 26.90
C LYS A 1027 -4.28 -42.52 28.22
N SER A 1028 -4.44 -41.21 28.38
CA SER A 1028 -4.99 -40.62 29.60
C SER A 1028 -6.52 -40.68 29.63
N ALA A 1029 -7.10 -40.67 30.83
CA ALA A 1029 -8.55 -40.52 30.99
C ALA A 1029 -9.00 -39.10 30.59
N LYS A 1030 -8.20 -38.07 30.93
CA LYS A 1030 -8.46 -36.67 30.60
C LYS A 1030 -7.98 -36.35 29.18
N ALA A 1031 -8.82 -36.66 28.20
CA ALA A 1031 -8.50 -36.44 26.79
C ALA A 1031 -8.37 -34.95 26.44
N MET A 1032 -9.19 -34.11 27.08
CA MET A 1032 -9.14 -32.65 26.98
C MET A 1032 -8.98 -32.02 28.37
N LYS A 1033 -7.95 -31.19 28.56
CA LYS A 1033 -7.67 -30.54 29.85
C LYS A 1033 -7.42 -29.05 29.66
N PHE A 1034 -8.30 -28.21 30.19
CA PHE A 1034 -8.20 -26.74 30.20
C PHE A 1034 -7.98 -26.25 31.63
N ALA A 1035 -6.72 -26.17 32.07
CA ALA A 1035 -6.35 -25.73 33.42
C ALA A 1035 -5.86 -24.27 33.39
N CYS A 1036 -6.77 -23.34 33.67
CA CYS A 1036 -6.51 -21.90 33.64
C CYS A 1036 -6.55 -21.30 35.05
N SER A 1037 -5.86 -20.18 35.24
CA SER A 1037 -5.75 -19.44 36.50
C SER A 1037 -7.09 -18.79 36.85
N ASP A 1038 -7.48 -18.88 38.12
CA ASP A 1038 -8.69 -18.21 38.61
C ASP A 1038 -8.59 -16.68 38.49
N SER A 1039 -7.38 -16.14 38.52
CA SER A 1039 -7.12 -14.71 38.36
C SER A 1039 -7.03 -14.25 36.89
N PHE A 1040 -6.78 -15.19 35.97
CA PHE A 1040 -6.59 -14.94 34.53
C PHE A 1040 -7.24 -16.08 33.71
N PRO A 1041 -8.58 -16.19 33.75
CA PRO A 1041 -9.29 -17.29 33.12
C PRO A 1041 -9.07 -17.32 31.61
N CYS A 1042 -9.10 -18.52 31.03
CA CYS A 1042 -9.09 -18.67 29.58
C CYS A 1042 -10.50 -18.42 29.04
N ASN A 1043 -10.62 -17.61 27.99
CA ASN A 1043 -11.94 -17.25 27.43
C ASN A 1043 -12.03 -17.52 25.93
N ASN A 1044 -13.24 -17.75 25.44
CA ASN A 1044 -13.51 -17.98 24.01
C ASN A 1044 -12.72 -19.20 23.47
N ILE A 1045 -12.80 -20.32 24.20
CA ILE A 1045 -12.33 -21.62 23.71
C ILE A 1045 -13.45 -22.28 22.91
N VAL A 1046 -13.16 -22.69 21.69
CA VAL A 1046 -14.14 -23.34 20.81
C VAL A 1046 -13.69 -24.75 20.45
N VAL A 1047 -14.59 -25.70 20.66
CA VAL A 1047 -14.38 -27.10 20.30
C VAL A 1047 -15.43 -27.56 19.31
N SER A 1048 -15.03 -28.09 18.17
CA SER A 1048 -15.96 -28.55 17.14
C SER A 1048 -15.52 -29.86 16.50
N ASN A 1049 -16.45 -30.81 16.36
CA ASN A 1049 -16.18 -32.10 15.72
C ASN A 1049 -14.94 -32.81 16.31
N ILE A 1050 -14.93 -32.99 17.64
CA ILE A 1050 -13.88 -33.68 18.37
C ILE A 1050 -14.34 -35.12 18.64
N ASN A 1051 -13.52 -36.13 18.30
CA ASN A 1051 -13.78 -37.52 18.66
C ASN A 1051 -12.50 -38.21 19.15
N LEU A 1052 -12.28 -38.19 20.47
CA LEU A 1052 -11.12 -38.80 21.12
C LEU A 1052 -11.57 -39.97 21.99
N GLU A 1053 -10.98 -41.14 21.79
CA GLU A 1053 -11.37 -42.36 22.49
C GLU A 1053 -10.18 -43.00 23.22
N LYS A 1054 -10.45 -43.72 24.30
CA LYS A 1054 -9.45 -44.56 24.98
C LYS A 1054 -9.76 -46.01 24.69
N LYS A 1055 -8.73 -46.82 24.39
CA LYS A 1055 -8.92 -48.26 24.10
C LYS A 1055 -9.54 -49.03 25.28
N ASP A 1056 -9.15 -48.67 26.50
CA ASP A 1056 -9.53 -49.35 27.74
C ASP A 1056 -10.11 -48.38 28.79
N GLY A 1057 -11.31 -47.84 28.53
CA GLY A 1057 -12.04 -47.04 29.52
C GLY A 1057 -12.72 -45.80 28.93
N THR A 1058 -13.27 -44.97 29.81
CA THR A 1058 -13.94 -43.72 29.42
C THR A 1058 -12.94 -42.57 29.32
N VAL A 1059 -13.24 -41.64 28.43
CA VAL A 1059 -12.56 -40.36 28.30
C VAL A 1059 -13.40 -39.23 28.92
N GLU A 1060 -12.74 -38.21 29.46
CA GLU A 1060 -13.40 -37.04 30.05
C GLU A 1060 -12.71 -35.72 29.66
N THR A 1061 -13.44 -34.62 29.86
CA THR A 1061 -12.95 -33.25 29.71
C THR A 1061 -12.81 -32.59 31.08
N TYR A 1062 -11.68 -31.97 31.36
CA TYR A 1062 -11.44 -31.18 32.58
C TYR A 1062 -11.36 -29.69 32.25
N CYS A 1063 -12.12 -28.86 32.96
CA CYS A 1063 -12.04 -27.40 32.87
C CYS A 1063 -11.80 -26.78 34.26
N ASN A 1064 -10.85 -25.85 34.38
CA ASN A 1064 -10.70 -24.95 35.51
C ASN A 1064 -10.57 -23.52 34.99
N SER A 1065 -11.48 -22.64 35.42
CA SER A 1065 -11.46 -21.20 35.06
C SER A 1065 -11.31 -20.97 33.56
N ALA A 1066 -12.05 -21.74 32.77
CA ALA A 1066 -12.04 -21.73 31.31
C ALA A 1066 -13.47 -21.60 30.80
N THR A 1067 -13.71 -20.67 29.87
CA THR A 1067 -15.03 -20.43 29.27
C THR A 1067 -14.97 -20.59 27.75
N GLY A 1068 -16.07 -21.09 27.19
CA GLY A 1068 -16.16 -21.40 25.77
C GLY A 1068 -17.43 -22.15 25.41
N PHE A 1069 -17.46 -22.69 24.20
CA PHE A 1069 -18.59 -23.49 23.74
C PHE A 1069 -18.14 -24.59 22.78
N GLY A 1070 -18.98 -25.63 22.68
CA GLY A 1070 -18.78 -26.73 21.74
C GLY A 1070 -19.95 -26.86 20.78
N TYR A 1071 -19.69 -27.19 19.52
CA TYR A 1071 -20.73 -27.47 18.52
C TYR A 1071 -20.35 -28.63 17.60
N GLY A 1072 -21.35 -29.31 17.04
CA GLY A 1072 -21.16 -30.56 16.31
C GLY A 1072 -20.92 -31.75 17.25
N THR A 1073 -20.28 -32.81 16.74
CA THR A 1073 -20.01 -34.01 17.56
C THR A 1073 -18.77 -33.79 18.42
N VAL A 1074 -18.95 -33.68 19.74
CA VAL A 1074 -17.85 -33.48 20.70
C VAL A 1074 -17.81 -34.64 21.70
N HIS A 1075 -16.83 -35.52 21.55
CA HIS A 1075 -16.56 -36.66 22.42
C HIS A 1075 -15.08 -36.67 22.85
N PRO A 1076 -14.77 -36.65 24.16
CA PRO A 1076 -15.69 -36.54 25.29
C PRO A 1076 -16.43 -35.19 25.34
N ALA A 1077 -17.60 -35.16 26.00
CA ALA A 1077 -18.40 -33.93 26.13
C ALA A 1077 -17.60 -32.83 26.85
N ALA A 1078 -17.80 -31.57 26.46
CA ALA A 1078 -17.06 -30.41 26.96
C ALA A 1078 -17.97 -29.40 27.68
N ASP A 1079 -19.02 -29.90 28.34
CA ASP A 1079 -20.06 -29.07 28.96
C ASP A 1079 -19.50 -28.09 30.01
N CYS A 1080 -18.36 -28.43 30.63
CA CYS A 1080 -17.67 -27.59 31.61
C CYS A 1080 -17.14 -26.24 31.06
N LEU A 1081 -17.11 -26.04 29.73
CA LEU A 1081 -16.79 -24.75 29.13
C LEU A 1081 -17.98 -23.76 29.15
N SER A 1082 -19.22 -24.28 29.21
CA SER A 1082 -20.45 -23.48 29.11
C SER A 1082 -20.98 -22.99 30.47
N SER A 1083 -20.57 -23.63 31.56
CA SER A 1083 -21.04 -23.30 32.92
C SER A 1083 -20.26 -22.13 33.50
N SER A 1084 -20.81 -20.91 33.41
CA SER A 1084 -20.38 -19.77 34.23
C SER A 1084 -20.99 -19.81 35.65
N ASP A 1085 -21.11 -21.00 36.24
CA ASP A 1085 -21.66 -21.17 37.58
C ASP A 1085 -20.54 -21.38 38.61
N LYS A 1086 -20.05 -20.26 39.14
CA LYS A 1086 -19.55 -20.20 40.51
C LYS A 1086 -20.07 -18.94 41.19
N GLU A 1087 -21.37 -18.91 41.46
CA GLU A 1087 -21.88 -18.21 42.65
C GLU A 1087 -22.96 -19.06 43.33
N CYS A 1088 -22.82 -19.22 44.65
CA CYS A 1088 -23.86 -19.62 45.59
C CYS A 1088 -24.30 -21.09 45.61
N ILE A 1089 -23.51 -21.93 46.31
CA ILE A 1089 -24.12 -22.95 47.18
C ILE A 1089 -23.89 -22.46 48.63
N ILE A 1090 -24.75 -21.53 49.06
CA ILE A 1090 -25.00 -21.31 50.47
C ILE A 1090 -26.02 -22.36 50.90
N ASN A 1091 -25.58 -23.17 51.86
CA ASN A 1091 -26.31 -24.11 52.68
C ASN A 1091 -27.81 -23.83 52.87
N ASN A 1092 -28.60 -24.90 52.78
CA ASN A 1092 -29.65 -25.20 53.76
C ASN A 1092 -30.10 -26.66 53.62
N THR A 1093 -29.56 -27.56 54.45
CA THR A 1093 -30.33 -28.29 55.46
C THR A 1093 -29.40 -29.15 56.34
N GLU A 1094 -29.75 -29.17 57.62
CA GLU A 1094 -29.01 -29.66 58.78
C GLU A 1094 -28.95 -31.20 58.88
N ASN A 1095 -27.80 -31.72 59.33
CA ASN A 1095 -27.57 -32.51 60.57
C ASN A 1095 -26.66 -33.74 60.39
N GLU A 1096 -25.61 -33.77 61.23
CA GLU A 1096 -24.85 -34.92 61.78
C GLU A 1096 -24.07 -35.80 60.77
N GLU A 1097 -22.81 -36.19 60.96
CA GLU A 1097 -22.04 -36.58 62.14
C GLU A 1097 -20.52 -36.55 61.79
N LEU A 1098 -19.65 -36.43 62.80
CA LEU A 1098 -18.18 -36.41 62.67
C LEU A 1098 -17.59 -37.67 62.00
N ALA A 1099 -16.59 -37.49 61.13
CA ALA A 1099 -15.36 -38.31 61.11
C ALA A 1099 -14.25 -37.64 60.28
N GLU A 1100 -13.04 -37.56 60.85
CA GLU A 1100 -11.80 -37.13 60.21
C GLU A 1100 -11.41 -38.04 59.03
N ALA A 1101 -10.96 -37.44 57.91
CA ALA A 1101 -10.18 -38.13 56.89
C ALA A 1101 -9.18 -37.15 56.19
N ILE A 1102 -7.93 -37.24 56.63
CA ILE A 1102 -6.64 -37.16 55.89
C ILE A 1102 -6.69 -36.48 54.49
N PRO A 1103 -5.92 -35.40 54.22
CA PRO A 1103 -5.63 -34.98 52.85
C PRO A 1103 -4.64 -35.96 52.23
N GLU A 1104 -5.09 -36.78 51.27
CA GLU A 1104 -4.18 -37.53 50.40
C GLU A 1104 -3.50 -36.59 49.41
N ASP A 1105 -2.18 -36.67 49.42
CA ASP A 1105 -1.23 -35.94 48.60
C ASP A 1105 -1.50 -36.09 47.09
N LEU A 1106 -1.55 -34.94 46.39
CA LEU A 1106 -1.43 -34.89 44.94
C LEU A 1106 0.04 -35.11 44.57
N VAL A 1107 0.40 -36.39 44.40
CA VAL A 1107 1.70 -36.80 43.85
C VAL A 1107 1.77 -36.39 42.37
N HIS A 1108 2.56 -35.35 42.09
CA HIS A 1108 3.04 -35.03 40.75
C HIS A 1108 3.81 -36.23 40.18
N THR A 1109 3.26 -36.88 39.17
CA THR A 1109 3.98 -37.88 38.36
C THR A 1109 4.39 -37.27 37.04
N GLU A 1110 5.46 -36.47 37.07
CA GLU A 1110 6.38 -36.31 35.95
C GLU A 1110 7.78 -36.68 36.47
N LEU A 1111 8.13 -37.96 36.28
CA LEU A 1111 9.50 -38.47 36.37
C LEU A 1111 9.84 -39.16 35.06
#